data_AF-A0A7W1G219-F1
#
_entry.id   AF-A0A7W1G219-F1
#
_cell.length_a   1.000
_cell.length_b   1.000
_cell.length_c   1.000
_cell.angle_alpha   90.00
_cell.angle_beta   90.00
_cell.angle_gamma   90.00
#
_symmetry.space_group_name_H-M   'P 1'
#
loop_
_entity.id
_entity.type
_entity.pdbx_description
1 polymer ?
#
loop_
_entity_poly.entity_id
_entity_poly.type
_entity_poly.pdbx_seq_one_letter_code
_entity_poly.pdbx_strand_id
1 'polypeptide(L)'
;MTTPRRNPPSSRHARVGSSAKRASTAQMKAVAPPGQRPTHVDLKPTPEAEAQPAKRPSSARLRAQEPPPKQSSGRVATPGGKRPASSTTNRPATGRHPSSTSTSSTGRQNKTETGKSSRRTGVKTKSKLPMIIIGSVVVLGVIAALAWSPVTRSMKISKMDAAKTDPSKLDVALAAADEYVQMVKDPQKVKEVILSGHGPAEVQIRLAKDAELFAQLVSIAERTDITPAQRAAALTAAAEIFSERFRSERLPLKRDEWAKDPQSTDEVAAASIQLIGKVGGDEVVPMLARIAGTADIAESRLNAALDGMATALTGATVGHAMGLLQGPNRDRVLAHAAIKQAMMKNSSGSLDRLVDFAMSDNQPLKVFALECLGDRAVLADNPENDTKRKNLAGKFHPYLVKGTPPDVLAGLLKAVKRLGLSSTIDDVLALAPDVEGLAQPGVDKAFLAECLGKDFILVKTPASKALTDDVVAKTTKALDDPKIRPIAAMGLGQIKVADLPGLRPAIEKLAAVGDKDCIEAVKSLVGQTLARADVVKINGDKADVWQKWLAEDKVQFQRVEAIRKWYGENSKFTRISDGKDKLEASKDFIDKAKGEIEGWLKNPKWVPPLGMTKQPITELDTQLKMTGKEVGNSLAGAKQDKAPTKE
;
A
#
# COMPACT_ATOMS: atom_id res chain seq x y z
N MET A 1 0.07 17.39 55.16
CA MET A 1 0.62 18.77 55.22
C MET A 1 2.06 18.73 54.74
N THR A 2 2.38 19.39 53.63
CA THR A 2 3.75 19.43 53.07
C THR A 2 3.86 20.63 52.14
N THR A 3 4.78 21.55 52.42
CA THR A 3 4.96 22.80 51.68
C THR A 3 6.15 22.71 50.71
N PRO A 4 5.98 23.00 49.41
CA PRO A 4 7.10 23.12 48.48
C PRO A 4 7.78 24.49 48.60
N ARG A 5 9.13 24.51 48.68
CA ARG A 5 9.92 25.75 48.61
C ARG A 5 9.93 26.32 47.18
N ARG A 6 9.90 27.65 47.07
CA ARG A 6 10.24 28.38 45.83
C ARG A 6 11.75 28.61 45.74
N ASN A 7 12.29 28.57 44.53
CA ASN A 7 13.54 29.25 44.15
C ASN A 7 13.22 30.31 43.08
N PRO A 8 13.87 31.49 43.07
CA PRO A 8 13.65 32.55 42.09
C PRO A 8 14.52 32.39 40.81
N PRO A 9 14.13 32.98 39.67
CA PRO A 9 14.95 33.02 38.46
C PRO A 9 16.01 34.12 38.51
N SER A 10 17.20 33.84 37.97
CA SER A 10 18.28 34.83 37.81
C SER A 10 18.13 35.62 36.50
N SER A 11 18.16 36.95 36.57
CA SER A 11 18.28 37.82 35.41
C SER A 11 19.74 38.00 34.96
N ARG A 12 19.97 38.26 33.67
CA ARG A 12 21.26 38.77 33.17
C ARG A 12 21.04 39.72 31.99
N HIS A 13 21.66 40.90 32.05
CA HIS A 13 21.63 41.91 30.98
C HIS A 13 22.89 41.85 30.12
N ALA A 14 22.72 42.07 28.81
CA ALA A 14 23.66 42.73 27.90
C ALA A 14 22.77 43.49 26.88
N ARG A 15 22.75 44.82 26.78
CA ARG A 15 23.85 45.78 26.52
C ARG A 15 24.47 45.50 25.15
N VAL A 16 23.82 45.98 24.08
CA VAL A 16 23.99 47.32 23.48
C VAL A 16 25.36 47.49 22.84
N GLY A 17 25.35 47.56 21.50
CA GLY A 17 26.43 48.04 20.64
C GLY A 17 25.82 48.67 19.39
N SER A 18 26.30 49.84 18.98
CA SER A 18 25.74 50.63 17.87
C SER A 18 26.84 51.30 17.05
N SER A 19 26.46 51.95 15.95
CA SER A 19 27.33 52.52 14.91
C SER A 19 27.91 51.48 13.92
N ALA A 20 28.24 51.83 12.68
CA ALA A 20 28.28 53.18 12.07
C ALA A 20 27.63 53.25 10.68
N LYS A 21 27.23 54.46 10.27
CA LYS A 21 26.92 54.80 8.87
C LYS A 21 28.21 54.76 8.03
N ARG A 22 28.10 54.36 6.77
CA ARG A 22 28.76 55.06 5.65
C ARG A 22 27.95 54.85 4.37
N ALA A 23 27.82 55.92 3.58
CA ALA A 23 27.32 55.88 2.22
C ALA A 23 28.48 56.26 1.28
N SER A 24 28.42 55.79 0.04
CA SER A 24 29.17 56.36 -1.09
C SER A 24 28.36 56.11 -2.37
N THR A 25 28.70 56.83 -3.44
CA THR A 25 27.78 57.17 -4.53
C THR A 25 28.49 57.13 -5.89
N ALA A 26 27.75 56.81 -6.96
CA ALA A 26 28.13 57.05 -8.37
C ALA A 26 29.24 56.11 -8.94
N GLN A 27 29.41 55.90 -10.26
CA GLN A 27 28.60 56.27 -11.44
C GLN A 27 29.01 55.47 -12.72
N MET A 28 28.18 55.57 -13.78
CA MET A 28 28.50 55.37 -15.22
C MET A 28 28.82 53.94 -15.75
N LYS A 29 28.11 53.45 -16.79
CA LYS A 29 28.36 53.48 -18.27
C LYS A 29 29.56 52.61 -18.72
N ALA A 30 29.56 51.94 -19.89
CA ALA A 30 28.66 51.98 -21.06
C ALA A 30 28.44 50.54 -21.65
N VAL A 31 27.32 50.22 -22.31
CA VAL A 31 27.07 50.24 -23.79
C VAL A 31 27.95 49.26 -24.60
N ALA A 32 27.29 48.38 -25.38
CA ALA A 32 27.85 47.40 -26.33
C ALA A 32 27.95 48.02 -27.78
N PRO A 33 28.06 47.33 -28.96
CA PRO A 33 27.78 45.92 -29.29
C PRO A 33 28.91 45.21 -30.12
N PRO A 34 28.74 44.63 -31.35
CA PRO A 34 28.75 43.16 -31.48
C PRO A 34 29.62 42.56 -32.62
N GLY A 35 29.77 41.23 -32.62
CA GLY A 35 29.69 40.43 -33.86
C GLY A 35 30.83 39.43 -34.18
N GLN A 36 30.53 38.62 -35.20
CA GLN A 36 31.43 37.81 -36.05
C GLN A 36 32.18 36.58 -35.46
N ARG A 37 31.54 35.41 -35.61
CA ARG A 37 32.15 34.19 -36.21
C ARG A 37 32.06 34.31 -37.77
N PRO A 38 32.64 33.42 -38.60
CA PRO A 38 33.42 32.20 -38.32
C PRO A 38 34.76 32.09 -39.10
N THR A 39 35.52 31.00 -38.85
CA THR A 39 36.36 30.34 -39.87
C THR A 39 36.57 28.86 -39.54
N HIS A 40 36.69 28.01 -40.56
CA HIS A 40 37.15 26.62 -40.45
C HIS A 40 38.67 26.57 -40.30
N VAL A 41 39.18 25.58 -39.55
CA VAL A 41 40.50 24.97 -39.79
C VAL A 41 40.39 23.47 -39.54
N ASP A 42 40.53 22.67 -40.59
CA ASP A 42 40.86 21.25 -40.50
C ASP A 42 42.38 21.08 -40.36
N LEU A 43 42.84 20.05 -39.61
CA LEU A 43 43.75 19.01 -40.12
C LEU A 43 44.30 18.04 -39.05
N LYS A 44 43.86 16.78 -39.17
CA LYS A 44 44.56 15.49 -38.95
C LYS A 44 45.12 15.07 -37.56
N PRO A 45 45.23 13.74 -37.32
CA PRO A 45 45.75 13.15 -36.08
C PRO A 45 47.19 12.61 -36.19
N THR A 46 47.79 12.31 -35.03
CA THR A 46 48.99 11.47 -34.84
C THR A 46 48.92 10.81 -33.43
N PRO A 47 49.68 9.75 -33.09
CA PRO A 47 49.03 8.47 -32.92
C PRO A 47 49.25 7.81 -31.53
N GLU A 48 49.05 6.49 -31.51
CA GLU A 48 49.17 5.54 -30.40
C GLU A 48 50.38 5.74 -29.48
N ALA A 49 50.17 5.48 -28.18
CA ALA A 49 51.22 5.21 -27.22
C ALA A 49 50.85 3.96 -26.42
N GLU A 50 51.67 2.90 -26.52
CA GLU A 50 51.51 1.70 -25.72
C GLU A 50 51.75 1.99 -24.22
N ALA A 51 50.94 1.39 -23.35
CA ALA A 51 51.20 1.36 -21.90
C ALA A 51 50.96 -0.05 -21.36
N GLN A 52 51.95 -0.58 -20.64
CA GLN A 52 52.02 -1.99 -20.24
C GLN A 52 51.07 -2.35 -19.08
N PRO A 53 50.61 -3.61 -18.98
CA PRO A 53 49.65 -4.03 -17.96
C PRO A 53 50.25 -4.01 -16.53
N ALA A 54 49.54 -3.36 -15.61
CA ALA A 54 49.91 -3.31 -14.20
C ALA A 54 49.77 -4.69 -13.51
N LYS A 55 50.68 -4.97 -12.56
CA LYS A 55 50.86 -6.29 -11.95
C LYS A 55 49.79 -6.63 -10.92
N ARG A 56 49.27 -7.87 -10.95
CA ARG A 56 48.53 -8.48 -9.84
C ARG A 56 49.42 -8.61 -8.59
N PRO A 57 48.93 -8.27 -7.38
CA PRO A 57 49.39 -8.85 -6.12
C PRO A 57 48.66 -10.18 -5.87
N SER A 58 49.38 -11.23 -5.46
CA SER A 58 48.80 -12.54 -5.14
C SER A 58 48.62 -12.76 -3.64
N SER A 59 47.40 -13.17 -3.24
CA SER A 59 47.10 -14.05 -2.10
C SER A 59 48.02 -14.02 -0.86
N ALA A 60 47.63 -13.26 0.16
CA ALA A 60 48.04 -13.54 1.55
C ALA A 60 47.12 -14.62 2.16
N ARG A 61 47.70 -15.51 2.99
CA ARG A 61 47.10 -16.78 3.39
C ARG A 61 46.97 -16.85 4.92
N LEU A 62 45.74 -16.77 5.44
CA LEU A 62 45.46 -17.02 6.87
C LEU A 62 44.69 -18.34 7.06
N ARG A 63 44.98 -19.00 8.19
CA ARG A 63 44.66 -20.40 8.46
C ARG A 63 43.59 -20.51 9.55
N ALA A 64 42.91 -21.65 9.60
CA ALA A 64 41.78 -21.91 10.49
C ALA A 64 42.08 -21.70 12.00
N GLN A 65 41.02 -21.39 12.74
CA GLN A 65 40.85 -21.83 14.12
C GLN A 65 39.53 -22.61 14.21
N GLU A 66 39.56 -23.75 14.90
CA GLU A 66 38.40 -24.62 15.14
C GLU A 66 37.74 -24.29 16.48
N PRO A 67 36.40 -24.31 16.59
CA PRO A 67 35.72 -24.35 17.89
C PRO A 67 35.64 -25.80 18.45
N PRO A 68 35.87 -26.03 19.76
CA PRO A 68 35.91 -27.36 20.36
C PRO A 68 34.52 -28.03 20.55
N PRO A 69 34.47 -29.35 20.85
CA PRO A 69 33.24 -30.16 20.82
C PRO A 69 32.35 -30.09 22.09
N LYS A 70 31.21 -30.78 22.00
CA LYS A 70 30.03 -30.71 22.89
C LYS A 70 30.22 -31.39 24.27
N GLN A 71 29.57 -30.83 25.28
CA GLN A 71 28.97 -31.51 26.44
C GLN A 71 27.58 -30.89 26.69
N SER A 72 26.45 -31.53 27.05
CA SER A 72 26.04 -32.88 27.51
C SER A 72 25.43 -32.90 28.93
N SER A 73 24.26 -32.24 29.09
CA SER A 73 23.33 -32.35 30.22
C SER A 73 21.95 -31.79 29.79
N GLY A 74 20.79 -32.21 30.28
CA GLY A 74 20.43 -33.27 31.24
C GLY A 74 18.93 -33.60 31.12
N ARG A 75 18.45 -34.68 31.77
CA ARG A 75 17.13 -35.32 31.47
C ARG A 75 16.18 -35.34 32.67
N VAL A 76 15.17 -34.46 32.68
CA VAL A 76 14.05 -34.40 33.66
C VAL A 76 12.85 -33.75 32.94
N ALA A 77 11.56 -34.06 33.12
CA ALA A 77 10.73 -35.21 33.50
C ALA A 77 9.27 -34.67 33.48
N THR A 78 8.26 -35.48 33.18
CA THR A 78 6.85 -35.04 33.07
C THR A 78 6.16 -34.92 34.44
N PRO A 79 5.21 -33.97 34.61
CA PRO A 79 3.77 -34.31 34.59
C PRO A 79 2.91 -33.25 33.87
N GLY A 80 1.60 -33.38 33.65
CA GLY A 80 0.68 -34.51 33.88
C GLY A 80 -0.76 -34.06 34.19
N GLY A 81 -1.73 -34.39 33.33
CA GLY A 81 -3.17 -34.06 33.49
C GLY A 81 -3.61 -32.74 32.82
N LYS A 82 -4.91 -32.46 32.62
CA LYS A 82 -6.15 -33.25 32.83
C LYS A 82 -7.19 -32.87 31.74
N ARG A 83 -8.06 -33.82 31.37
CA ARG A 83 -9.35 -33.53 30.68
C ARG A 83 -10.31 -32.77 31.62
N PRO A 84 -11.27 -32.04 31.04
CA PRO A 84 -12.68 -32.26 31.43
C PRO A 84 -13.58 -32.61 30.24
N ALA A 85 -14.72 -33.24 30.51
CA ALA A 85 -15.79 -33.47 29.55
C ALA A 85 -17.15 -33.58 30.27
N SER A 86 -18.11 -32.77 29.84
CA SER A 86 -19.53 -32.71 30.23
C SER A 86 -20.19 -31.75 29.21
N SER A 87 -21.18 -32.13 28.41
CA SER A 87 -22.61 -32.34 28.77
C SER A 87 -23.27 -31.04 29.30
N THR A 88 -24.56 -30.76 29.08
CA THR A 88 -25.69 -31.68 28.86
C THR A 88 -26.86 -30.98 28.12
N THR A 89 -27.43 -31.63 27.11
CA THR A 89 -28.88 -31.74 26.77
C THR A 89 -29.84 -30.53 26.86
N ASN A 90 -30.65 -30.33 25.80
CA ASN A 90 -32.12 -30.28 25.99
C ASN A 90 -32.98 -30.66 24.76
N ARG A 91 -34.16 -31.23 25.07
CA ARG A 91 -35.32 -31.65 24.25
C ARG A 91 -36.55 -30.84 24.82
N PRO A 92 -37.84 -30.98 24.41
CA PRO A 92 -38.47 -31.85 23.42
C PRO A 92 -39.57 -31.18 22.53
N ALA A 93 -40.47 -32.02 22.01
CA ALA A 93 -41.68 -31.83 21.16
C ALA A 93 -42.72 -30.77 21.66
N THR A 94 -43.82 -30.42 20.97
CA THR A 94 -44.78 -31.20 20.13
C THR A 94 -45.59 -30.36 19.11
N GLY A 95 -46.22 -31.01 18.10
CA GLY A 95 -47.65 -30.76 17.79
C GLY A 95 -48.10 -30.23 16.41
N ARG A 96 -49.12 -30.94 15.85
CA ARG A 96 -50.17 -30.54 14.87
C ARG A 96 -49.89 -30.38 13.35
N HIS A 97 -50.86 -30.91 12.59
CA HIS A 97 -51.15 -30.84 11.14
C HIS A 97 -52.05 -29.61 10.80
N PRO A 98 -52.40 -29.31 9.52
CA PRO A 98 -52.11 -29.99 8.23
C PRO A 98 -51.13 -29.16 7.35
N SER A 99 -51.03 -29.13 6.01
CA SER A 99 -51.78 -29.63 4.82
C SER A 99 -50.81 -29.62 3.59
N SER A 100 -51.06 -30.12 2.37
CA SER A 100 -51.91 -31.18 1.78
C SER A 100 -51.65 -31.24 0.25
N THR A 101 -51.73 -32.42 -0.41
CA THR A 101 -51.54 -32.69 -1.88
C THR A 101 -50.19 -32.27 -2.49
N SER A 102 -49.60 -32.92 -3.52
CA SER A 102 -49.69 -34.27 -4.13
C SER A 102 -48.40 -34.43 -5.02
N THR A 103 -48.00 -35.55 -5.64
CA THR A 103 -48.63 -36.84 -5.99
C THR A 103 -47.54 -37.93 -6.14
N SER A 104 -47.88 -39.22 -5.96
CA SER A 104 -47.31 -40.44 -6.58
C SER A 104 -45.81 -40.56 -6.98
N SER A 105 -45.09 -41.67 -6.74
CA SER A 105 -45.28 -42.84 -5.85
C SER A 105 -44.04 -43.76 -5.87
N THR A 106 -43.84 -44.52 -4.79
CA THR A 106 -42.99 -45.73 -4.62
C THR A 106 -42.97 -46.71 -5.82
N GLY A 107 -41.96 -47.56 -6.05
CA GLY A 107 -41.11 -48.34 -5.11
C GLY A 107 -41.73 -49.74 -4.85
N ARG A 108 -41.08 -50.79 -4.32
CA ARG A 108 -39.67 -51.10 -3.96
C ARG A 108 -39.58 -52.60 -3.58
N GLN A 109 -38.57 -53.34 -4.08
CA GLN A 109 -37.92 -54.59 -3.58
C GLN A 109 -38.70 -55.68 -2.78
N ASN A 110 -38.52 -56.96 -3.19
CA ASN A 110 -38.36 -58.21 -2.40
C ASN A 110 -39.55 -58.68 -1.48
N LYS A 111 -39.87 -59.96 -1.23
CA LYS A 111 -39.07 -61.19 -1.02
C LYS A 111 -39.99 -62.44 -0.79
N THR A 112 -39.46 -63.66 -0.96
CA THR A 112 -39.86 -64.95 -0.32
C THR A 112 -41.32 -65.49 -0.36
N GLU A 113 -41.49 -66.55 -1.15
CA GLU A 113 -42.04 -67.88 -0.80
C GLU A 113 -43.09 -68.07 0.33
N THR A 114 -44.23 -68.70 0.02
CA THR A 114 -44.61 -70.08 0.45
C THR A 114 -46.08 -70.40 0.04
N GLY A 115 -46.49 -71.69 0.11
CA GLY A 115 -47.92 -72.04 0.32
C GLY A 115 -48.72 -72.59 -0.87
N LYS A 116 -48.97 -73.90 -0.85
CA LYS A 116 -49.87 -74.70 -1.73
C LYS A 116 -51.31 -74.14 -1.85
N SER A 117 -51.97 -74.31 -3.02
CA SER A 117 -53.10 -75.26 -3.21
C SER A 117 -54.17 -74.88 -4.28
N SER A 118 -54.73 -75.92 -4.92
CA SER A 118 -56.12 -76.03 -5.44
C SER A 118 -56.64 -75.26 -6.69
N ARG A 119 -56.77 -76.05 -7.77
CA ARG A 119 -57.89 -76.14 -8.75
C ARG A 119 -58.04 -75.16 -9.95
N ARG A 120 -58.42 -75.81 -11.06
CA ARG A 120 -59.07 -75.38 -12.33
C ARG A 120 -59.95 -74.13 -12.20
N THR A 121 -60.14 -73.30 -13.24
CA THR A 121 -60.28 -73.61 -14.68
C THR A 121 -59.43 -72.73 -15.60
N GLY A 122 -59.39 -73.03 -16.91
CA GLY A 122 -58.63 -72.25 -17.90
C GLY A 122 -59.43 -71.94 -19.16
N VAL A 123 -58.92 -71.05 -20.03
CA VAL A 123 -59.46 -70.80 -21.38
C VAL A 123 -58.37 -70.29 -22.35
N LYS A 124 -58.37 -70.88 -23.55
CA LYS A 124 -57.84 -70.43 -24.87
C LYS A 124 -56.44 -69.78 -24.97
N THR A 125 -55.57 -70.47 -25.70
CA THR A 125 -54.25 -70.01 -26.19
C THR A 125 -54.35 -69.01 -27.35
N LYS A 126 -53.40 -68.05 -27.39
CA LYS A 126 -52.91 -67.39 -28.63
C LYS A 126 -51.38 -67.27 -28.53
N SER A 127 -50.69 -67.26 -29.68
CA SER A 127 -49.25 -67.55 -29.79
C SER A 127 -48.32 -66.40 -29.37
N LYS A 128 -47.28 -66.75 -28.59
CA LYS A 128 -46.22 -65.82 -28.13
C LYS A 128 -44.90 -66.02 -28.91
N LEU A 129 -44.86 -65.65 -30.20
CA LEU A 129 -43.59 -65.57 -30.96
C LEU A 129 -42.95 -64.16 -30.98
N PRO A 130 -43.64 -63.06 -31.38
CA PRO A 130 -42.96 -61.79 -31.64
C PRO A 130 -42.37 -61.15 -30.38
N MET A 131 -42.95 -61.42 -29.20
CA MET A 131 -42.50 -60.87 -27.92
C MET A 131 -41.11 -61.41 -27.50
N ILE A 132 -40.72 -62.62 -27.94
CA ILE A 132 -39.40 -63.20 -27.64
C ILE A 132 -38.31 -62.52 -28.50
N ILE A 133 -38.61 -62.26 -29.78
CA ILE A 133 -37.68 -61.59 -30.71
C ILE A 133 -37.41 -60.15 -30.28
N ILE A 134 -38.45 -59.39 -29.92
CA ILE A 134 -38.28 -58.02 -29.42
C ILE A 134 -37.48 -58.03 -28.11
N GLY A 135 -37.76 -58.97 -27.20
CA GLY A 135 -36.98 -59.16 -25.98
C GLY A 135 -35.51 -59.45 -26.24
N SER A 136 -35.17 -60.34 -27.19
CA SER A 136 -33.78 -60.67 -27.50
C SER A 136 -33.02 -59.51 -28.14
N VAL A 137 -33.66 -58.73 -29.03
CA VAL A 137 -33.05 -57.53 -29.63
C VAL A 137 -32.78 -56.45 -28.58
N VAL A 138 -33.70 -56.22 -27.63
CA VAL A 138 -33.47 -55.27 -26.51
C VAL A 138 -32.34 -55.75 -25.60
N VAL A 139 -32.29 -57.04 -25.25
CA VAL A 139 -31.20 -57.61 -24.44
C VAL A 139 -29.86 -57.52 -25.17
N LEU A 140 -29.80 -57.82 -26.46
CA LEU A 140 -28.58 -57.66 -27.28
C LEU A 140 -28.14 -56.20 -27.38
N GLY A 141 -29.08 -55.24 -27.52
CA GLY A 141 -28.79 -53.81 -27.51
C GLY A 141 -28.21 -53.33 -26.18
N VAL A 142 -28.75 -53.80 -25.05
CA VAL A 142 -28.22 -53.51 -23.70
C VAL A 142 -26.84 -54.15 -23.49
N ILE A 143 -26.64 -55.40 -23.93
CA ILE A 143 -25.32 -56.07 -23.86
C ILE A 143 -24.30 -55.32 -24.73
N ALA A 144 -24.67 -54.91 -25.94
CA ALA A 144 -23.80 -54.13 -26.82
C ALA A 144 -23.43 -52.77 -26.20
N ALA A 145 -24.39 -52.04 -25.62
CA ALA A 145 -24.13 -50.77 -24.95
C ALA A 145 -23.21 -50.92 -23.72
N LEU A 146 -23.36 -51.99 -22.94
CA LEU A 146 -22.50 -52.29 -21.80
C LEU A 146 -21.10 -52.76 -22.22
N ALA A 147 -20.99 -53.53 -23.31
CA ALA A 147 -19.72 -54.01 -23.86
C ALA A 147 -18.94 -52.93 -24.64
N TRP A 148 -19.62 -51.90 -25.15
CA TRP A 148 -19.01 -50.82 -25.92
C TRP A 148 -17.89 -50.11 -25.15
N SER A 149 -18.15 -49.70 -23.89
CA SER A 149 -17.17 -48.92 -23.11
C SER A 149 -15.88 -49.70 -22.76
N PRO A 150 -15.92 -50.98 -22.35
CA PRO A 150 -14.72 -51.82 -22.25
C PRO A 150 -13.94 -51.94 -23.58
N VAL A 151 -14.62 -52.15 -24.71
CA VAL A 151 -13.97 -52.35 -26.02
C VAL A 151 -13.34 -51.05 -26.53
N THR A 152 -14.02 -49.90 -26.42
CA THR A 152 -13.41 -48.62 -26.82
C THR A 152 -12.22 -48.26 -25.92
N ARG A 153 -12.25 -48.60 -24.62
CA ARG A 153 -11.11 -48.42 -23.71
C ARG A 153 -9.90 -49.26 -24.15
N SER A 154 -10.07 -50.56 -24.42
CA SER A 154 -8.95 -51.40 -24.87
C SER A 154 -8.41 -50.98 -26.24
N MET A 155 -9.27 -50.56 -27.18
CA MET A 155 -8.84 -50.00 -28.46
C MET A 155 -8.03 -48.70 -28.32
N LYS A 156 -8.40 -47.80 -27.40
CA LYS A 156 -7.61 -46.58 -27.12
C LYS A 156 -6.28 -46.91 -26.45
N ILE A 157 -6.26 -47.83 -25.48
CA ILE A 157 -5.02 -48.29 -24.84
C ILE A 157 -4.07 -48.93 -25.86
N SER A 158 -4.57 -49.78 -26.75
CA SER A 158 -3.78 -50.36 -27.85
C SER A 158 -3.22 -49.29 -28.81
N LYS A 159 -3.97 -48.22 -29.11
CA LYS A 159 -3.46 -47.07 -29.89
C LYS A 159 -2.39 -46.26 -29.14
N MET A 160 -2.50 -46.13 -27.82
CA MET A 160 -1.47 -45.49 -27.00
C MET A 160 -0.18 -46.33 -26.97
N ASP A 161 -0.29 -47.65 -26.80
CA ASP A 161 0.86 -48.57 -26.81
C ASP A 161 1.56 -48.67 -28.17
N ALA A 162 0.87 -48.44 -29.29
CA ALA A 162 1.47 -48.49 -30.62
C ALA A 162 2.63 -47.48 -30.83
N ALA A 163 2.68 -46.40 -30.05
CA ALA A 163 3.80 -45.45 -30.09
C ALA A 163 5.05 -45.91 -29.31
N LYS A 164 4.98 -47.00 -28.52
CA LYS A 164 6.15 -47.62 -27.88
C LYS A 164 7.07 -48.33 -28.87
N THR A 165 6.48 -48.92 -29.92
CA THR A 165 7.21 -49.68 -30.95
C THR A 165 7.46 -48.88 -32.22
N ASP A 166 6.72 -47.78 -32.43
CA ASP A 166 6.89 -46.89 -33.56
C ASP A 166 6.69 -45.42 -33.14
N PRO A 167 7.78 -44.66 -32.90
CA PRO A 167 7.72 -43.26 -32.52
C PRO A 167 6.99 -42.35 -33.52
N SER A 168 6.85 -42.74 -34.80
CA SER A 168 6.09 -41.95 -35.79
C SER A 168 4.59 -41.89 -35.48
N LYS A 169 4.09 -42.75 -34.58
CA LYS A 169 2.69 -42.78 -34.13
C LYS A 169 2.42 -41.94 -32.88
N LEU A 170 3.39 -41.17 -32.38
CA LEU A 170 3.26 -40.41 -31.13
C LEU A 170 2.03 -39.48 -31.12
N ASP A 171 1.79 -38.70 -32.18
CA ASP A 171 0.64 -37.79 -32.25
C ASP A 171 -0.70 -38.53 -32.20
N VAL A 172 -0.78 -39.71 -32.83
CA VAL A 172 -1.96 -40.59 -32.81
C VAL A 172 -2.18 -41.19 -31.42
N ALA A 173 -1.10 -41.48 -30.68
CA ALA A 173 -1.17 -41.96 -29.31
C ALA A 173 -1.55 -40.85 -28.32
N LEU A 174 -1.08 -39.61 -28.52
CA LEU A 174 -1.50 -38.44 -27.74
C LEU A 174 -2.99 -38.12 -27.96
N ALA A 175 -3.47 -38.09 -29.21
CA ALA A 175 -4.89 -37.93 -29.51
C ALA A 175 -5.75 -39.05 -28.88
N ALA A 176 -5.26 -40.30 -28.90
CA ALA A 176 -5.93 -41.41 -28.23
C ALA A 176 -5.97 -41.29 -26.70
N ALA A 177 -5.01 -40.59 -26.09
CA ALA A 177 -4.95 -40.30 -24.66
C ALA A 177 -5.99 -39.25 -24.24
N ASP A 178 -6.08 -38.14 -24.98
CA ASP A 178 -7.09 -37.08 -24.76
C ASP A 178 -8.52 -37.66 -24.83
N GLU A 179 -8.80 -38.46 -25.86
CA GLU A 179 -10.08 -39.17 -25.99
C GLU A 179 -10.31 -40.20 -24.88
N TYR A 180 -9.26 -40.86 -24.37
CA TYR A 180 -9.36 -41.81 -23.26
C TYR A 180 -9.79 -41.11 -21.97
N VAL A 181 -9.17 -39.97 -21.61
CA VAL A 181 -9.53 -39.19 -20.42
C VAL A 181 -10.97 -38.69 -20.51
N GLN A 182 -11.36 -38.11 -21.65
CA GLN A 182 -12.73 -37.61 -21.88
C GLN A 182 -13.79 -38.73 -21.80
N MET A 183 -13.48 -39.94 -22.28
CA MET A 183 -14.37 -41.10 -22.23
C MET A 183 -14.47 -41.71 -20.82
N VAL A 184 -13.37 -41.72 -20.06
CA VAL A 184 -13.28 -42.44 -18.79
C VAL A 184 -13.79 -41.62 -17.62
N LYS A 185 -13.43 -40.33 -17.54
CA LYS A 185 -13.83 -39.35 -16.50
C LYS A 185 -13.55 -39.72 -15.03
N ASP A 186 -12.98 -40.89 -14.80
CA ASP A 186 -12.60 -41.45 -13.49
C ASP A 186 -11.06 -41.48 -13.39
N PRO A 187 -10.45 -40.60 -12.57
CA PRO A 187 -9.00 -40.53 -12.45
C PRO A 187 -8.34 -41.81 -11.94
N GLN A 188 -9.05 -42.69 -11.21
CA GLN A 188 -8.44 -43.96 -10.75
C GLN A 188 -8.19 -44.91 -11.93
N LYS A 189 -9.07 -44.94 -12.94
CA LYS A 189 -8.88 -45.77 -14.15
C LYS A 189 -7.76 -45.22 -15.05
N VAL A 190 -7.61 -43.89 -15.11
CA VAL A 190 -6.46 -43.28 -15.81
C VAL A 190 -5.15 -43.61 -15.08
N LYS A 191 -5.14 -43.55 -13.74
CA LYS A 191 -4.02 -43.98 -12.89
C LYS A 191 -3.69 -45.48 -13.06
N GLU A 192 -4.69 -46.36 -13.13
CA GLU A 192 -4.48 -47.79 -13.42
C GLU A 192 -3.74 -47.99 -14.75
N VAL A 193 -4.11 -47.24 -15.80
CA VAL A 193 -3.45 -47.31 -17.12
C VAL A 193 -2.00 -46.82 -17.08
N ILE A 194 -1.72 -45.74 -16.33
CA ILE A 194 -0.35 -45.24 -16.12
C ILE A 194 0.49 -46.23 -15.31
N LEU A 195 -0.05 -46.79 -14.23
CA LEU A 195 0.65 -47.78 -13.39
C LEU A 195 0.87 -49.12 -14.11
N SER A 196 0.01 -49.47 -15.06
CA SER A 196 0.19 -50.61 -15.98
C SER A 196 1.20 -50.30 -17.10
N GLY A 197 1.75 -49.07 -17.12
CA GLY A 197 2.81 -48.64 -18.01
C GLY A 197 2.39 -48.47 -19.46
N HIS A 198 1.10 -48.23 -19.76
CA HIS A 198 0.63 -48.07 -21.14
C HIS A 198 1.09 -46.76 -21.80
N GLY A 199 1.34 -46.81 -23.11
CA GLY A 199 1.92 -45.71 -23.89
C GLY A 199 3.38 -45.38 -23.55
N PRO A 200 4.06 -44.55 -24.37
CA PRO A 200 5.36 -43.97 -24.03
C PRO A 200 5.23 -42.90 -22.93
N ALA A 201 6.36 -42.37 -22.44
CA ALA A 201 6.39 -41.45 -21.29
C ALA A 201 5.60 -40.17 -21.53
N GLU A 202 5.65 -39.62 -22.74
CA GLU A 202 4.90 -38.43 -23.21
C GLU A 202 3.39 -38.63 -23.05
N VAL A 203 2.90 -39.82 -23.41
CA VAL A 203 1.48 -40.20 -23.28
C VAL A 203 1.10 -40.39 -21.82
N GLN A 204 1.98 -40.99 -21.00
CA GLN A 204 1.76 -41.11 -19.55
C GLN A 204 1.72 -39.75 -18.86
N ILE A 205 2.56 -38.79 -19.27
CA ILE A 205 2.56 -37.40 -18.80
C ILE A 205 1.25 -36.71 -19.23
N ARG A 206 0.81 -36.86 -20.49
CA ARG A 206 -0.45 -36.29 -20.99
C ARG A 206 -1.66 -36.83 -20.23
N LEU A 207 -1.78 -38.15 -20.08
CA LEU A 207 -2.83 -38.80 -19.28
C LEU A 207 -2.84 -38.28 -17.84
N ALA A 208 -1.66 -38.17 -17.21
CA ALA A 208 -1.55 -37.74 -15.82
C ALA A 208 -1.86 -36.24 -15.64
N LYS A 209 -1.47 -35.39 -16.59
CA LYS A 209 -1.79 -33.95 -16.61
C LYS A 209 -3.30 -33.73 -16.74
N ASP A 210 -3.91 -34.32 -17.76
CA ASP A 210 -5.31 -34.08 -18.12
C ASP A 210 -6.32 -34.73 -17.15
N ALA A 211 -5.89 -35.75 -16.39
CA ALA A 211 -6.64 -36.33 -15.27
C ALA A 211 -6.24 -35.77 -13.88
N GLU A 212 -5.42 -34.72 -13.84
CA GLU A 212 -4.93 -34.03 -12.63
C GLU A 212 -4.21 -34.93 -11.60
N LEU A 213 -3.50 -35.96 -12.06
CA LEU A 213 -2.86 -36.99 -11.24
C LEU A 213 -1.44 -36.57 -10.80
N PHE A 214 -1.33 -35.61 -9.87
CA PHE A 214 -0.05 -35.05 -9.41
C PHE A 214 0.98 -36.11 -8.96
N ALA A 215 0.61 -37.02 -8.05
CA ALA A 215 1.47 -38.13 -7.65
C ALA A 215 1.97 -39.03 -8.80
N GLN A 216 1.26 -39.12 -9.93
CA GLN A 216 1.72 -39.87 -11.10
C GLN A 216 2.77 -39.10 -11.90
N LEU A 217 2.61 -37.78 -12.07
CA LEU A 217 3.65 -36.93 -12.69
C LEU A 217 4.95 -36.94 -11.88
N VAL A 218 4.85 -36.91 -10.54
CA VAL A 218 6.01 -37.09 -9.65
C VAL A 218 6.65 -38.47 -9.85
N SER A 219 5.85 -39.54 -9.88
CA SER A 219 6.34 -40.89 -10.09
C SER A 219 6.99 -41.09 -11.47
N ILE A 220 6.52 -40.39 -12.51
CA ILE A 220 7.13 -40.42 -13.84
C ILE A 220 8.46 -39.65 -13.81
N ALA A 221 8.49 -38.43 -13.26
CA ALA A 221 9.70 -37.60 -13.22
C ALA A 221 10.89 -38.26 -12.50
N GLU A 222 10.63 -39.06 -11.45
CA GLU A 222 11.66 -39.80 -10.71
C GLU A 222 12.23 -41.03 -11.43
N ARG A 223 11.64 -41.47 -12.56
CA ARG A 223 12.12 -42.64 -13.31
C ARG A 223 13.54 -42.47 -13.85
N THR A 224 14.26 -43.59 -13.93
CA THR A 224 15.63 -43.67 -14.48
C THR A 224 15.68 -44.02 -15.96
N ASP A 225 14.59 -44.51 -16.54
CA ASP A 225 14.48 -44.95 -17.95
C ASP A 225 13.92 -43.87 -18.90
N ILE A 226 13.64 -42.66 -18.39
CA ILE A 226 13.14 -41.52 -19.17
C ILE A 226 14.25 -40.52 -19.53
N THR A 227 14.08 -39.81 -20.64
CA THR A 227 15.01 -38.77 -21.11
C THR A 227 14.92 -37.50 -20.25
N PRO A 228 15.94 -36.62 -20.29
CA PRO A 228 15.87 -35.31 -19.62
C PRO A 228 14.67 -34.47 -20.08
N ALA A 229 14.37 -34.46 -21.38
CA ALA A 229 13.21 -33.74 -21.93
C ALA A 229 11.87 -34.30 -21.40
N GLN A 230 11.73 -35.63 -21.32
CA GLN A 230 10.56 -36.28 -20.70
C GLN A 230 10.44 -35.93 -19.21
N ARG A 231 11.55 -35.89 -18.47
CA ARG A 231 11.57 -35.47 -17.06
C ARG A 231 11.18 -34.01 -16.90
N ALA A 232 11.68 -33.12 -17.75
CA ALA A 232 11.29 -31.71 -17.76
C ALA A 232 9.79 -31.55 -18.04
N ALA A 233 9.25 -32.22 -19.06
CA ALA A 233 7.83 -32.21 -19.37
C ALA A 233 6.95 -32.72 -18.21
N ALA A 234 7.36 -33.80 -17.53
CA ALA A 234 6.66 -34.31 -16.35
C ALA A 234 6.64 -33.30 -15.18
N LEU A 235 7.76 -32.61 -14.94
CA LEU A 235 7.89 -31.60 -13.88
C LEU A 235 7.13 -30.32 -14.19
N THR A 236 7.15 -29.84 -15.43
CA THR A 236 6.36 -28.69 -15.89
C THR A 236 4.88 -28.98 -15.77
N ALA A 237 4.43 -30.15 -16.25
CA ALA A 237 3.04 -30.59 -16.08
C ALA A 237 2.63 -30.66 -14.60
N ALA A 238 3.51 -31.13 -13.72
CA ALA A 238 3.26 -31.17 -12.28
C ALA A 238 3.13 -29.75 -11.69
N ALA A 239 3.97 -28.80 -12.13
CA ALA A 239 3.93 -27.40 -11.72
C ALA A 239 2.67 -26.65 -12.24
N GLU A 240 2.15 -27.04 -13.41
CA GLU A 240 0.91 -26.49 -13.97
C GLU A 240 -0.33 -26.92 -13.18
N ILE A 241 -0.46 -28.21 -12.81
CA ILE A 241 -1.64 -28.71 -12.08
C ILE A 241 -1.53 -28.52 -10.56
N PHE A 242 -0.36 -28.12 -10.04
CA PHE A 242 -0.16 -27.96 -8.60
C PHE A 242 -1.12 -26.93 -8.00
N SER A 243 -1.75 -27.33 -6.91
CA SER A 243 -2.82 -26.59 -6.23
C SER A 243 -2.88 -27.05 -4.77
N GLU A 244 -3.46 -26.24 -3.87
CA GLU A 244 -3.43 -26.47 -2.41
C GLU A 244 -3.92 -27.87 -1.99
N ARG A 245 -4.82 -28.51 -2.76
CA ARG A 245 -5.26 -29.91 -2.55
C ARG A 245 -4.11 -30.94 -2.58
N PHE A 246 -3.02 -30.64 -3.30
CA PHE A 246 -1.85 -31.51 -3.45
C PHE A 246 -0.70 -31.16 -2.49
N ARG A 247 -0.89 -30.19 -1.58
CA ARG A 247 0.16 -29.74 -0.64
C ARG A 247 0.57 -30.80 0.40
N SER A 248 -0.25 -31.83 0.59
CA SER A 248 0.06 -33.02 1.39
C SER A 248 0.58 -34.21 0.55
N GLU A 249 0.61 -34.12 -0.78
CA GLU A 249 1.19 -35.17 -1.63
C GLU A 249 2.73 -35.11 -1.63
N ARG A 250 3.35 -36.25 -1.91
CA ARG A 250 4.81 -36.34 -2.01
C ARG A 250 5.30 -35.60 -3.25
N LEU A 251 6.20 -34.64 -3.03
CA LEU A 251 6.98 -33.96 -4.07
C LEU A 251 8.17 -34.84 -4.52
N PRO A 252 8.75 -34.60 -5.72
CA PRO A 252 9.92 -35.33 -6.17
C PRO A 252 11.10 -35.14 -5.20
N LEU A 253 11.79 -36.23 -4.85
CA LEU A 253 12.89 -36.23 -3.89
C LEU A 253 14.09 -35.43 -4.41
N LYS A 254 14.41 -35.57 -5.70
CA LYS A 254 15.57 -34.95 -6.35
C LYS A 254 15.31 -33.54 -6.90
N ARG A 255 14.12 -32.94 -6.74
CA ARG A 255 13.83 -31.59 -7.30
C ARG A 255 14.84 -30.52 -6.84
N ASP A 256 15.27 -30.61 -5.57
CA ASP A 256 16.23 -29.70 -4.95
C ASP A 256 17.66 -29.91 -5.45
N GLU A 257 17.99 -31.13 -5.88
CA GLU A 257 19.24 -31.49 -6.53
C GLU A 257 19.24 -30.94 -7.96
N TRP A 258 18.24 -31.32 -8.75
CA TRP A 258 18.04 -30.87 -10.14
C TRP A 258 17.96 -29.34 -10.32
N ALA A 259 17.38 -28.63 -9.37
CA ALA A 259 17.29 -27.16 -9.40
C ALA A 259 18.62 -26.44 -9.07
N LYS A 260 19.53 -27.08 -8.31
CA LYS A 260 20.78 -26.46 -7.81
C LYS A 260 22.02 -26.94 -8.55
N ASP A 261 21.96 -28.13 -9.14
CA ASP A 261 23.08 -28.81 -9.79
C ASP A 261 23.44 -28.17 -11.15
N PRO A 262 24.70 -27.75 -11.36
CA PRO A 262 25.18 -27.29 -12.66
C PRO A 262 25.22 -28.38 -13.76
N GLN A 263 25.27 -29.67 -13.40
CA GLN A 263 25.33 -30.79 -14.36
C GLN A 263 23.95 -31.25 -14.86
N SER A 264 22.89 -30.96 -14.13
CA SER A 264 21.50 -31.17 -14.55
C SER A 264 21.18 -30.28 -15.76
N THR A 265 20.42 -30.79 -16.73
CA THR A 265 20.09 -30.03 -17.95
C THR A 265 19.22 -28.81 -17.64
N ASP A 266 19.36 -27.74 -18.43
CA ASP A 266 18.66 -26.47 -18.19
C ASP A 266 17.13 -26.62 -18.16
N GLU A 267 16.57 -27.50 -18.98
CA GLU A 267 15.14 -27.83 -19.02
C GLU A 267 14.67 -28.49 -17.71
N VAL A 268 15.39 -29.51 -17.23
CA VAL A 268 15.05 -30.24 -16.00
C VAL A 268 15.24 -29.34 -14.78
N ALA A 269 16.28 -28.50 -14.78
CA ALA A 269 16.51 -27.51 -13.74
C ALA A 269 15.40 -26.44 -13.72
N ALA A 270 15.05 -25.86 -14.86
CA ALA A 270 13.98 -24.87 -14.98
C ALA A 270 12.61 -25.44 -14.56
N ALA A 271 12.26 -26.65 -15.01
CA ALA A 271 11.01 -27.30 -14.62
C ALA A 271 10.98 -27.65 -13.11
N SER A 272 12.12 -28.09 -12.53
CA SER A 272 12.26 -28.29 -11.08
C SER A 272 12.07 -26.98 -10.31
N ILE A 273 12.67 -25.89 -10.79
CA ILE A 273 12.55 -24.54 -10.23
C ILE A 273 11.09 -24.04 -10.27
N GLN A 274 10.40 -24.23 -11.40
CA GLN A 274 8.97 -23.87 -11.53
C GLN A 274 8.11 -24.62 -10.50
N LEU A 275 8.30 -25.94 -10.36
CA LEU A 275 7.57 -26.73 -9.37
C LEU A 275 7.86 -26.26 -7.93
N ILE A 276 9.13 -25.98 -7.60
CA ILE A 276 9.52 -25.45 -6.28
C ILE A 276 8.87 -24.08 -6.01
N GLY A 277 8.84 -23.19 -7.00
CA GLY A 277 8.16 -21.89 -6.92
C GLY A 277 6.64 -21.99 -6.73
N LYS A 278 6.00 -22.98 -7.36
CA LYS A 278 4.56 -23.27 -7.22
C LYS A 278 4.18 -23.87 -5.86
N VAL A 279 5.05 -24.72 -5.31
CA VAL A 279 4.89 -25.29 -3.95
C VAL A 279 5.06 -24.23 -2.87
N GLY A 280 6.05 -23.35 -3.03
CA GLY A 280 6.36 -22.29 -2.06
C GLY A 280 6.86 -22.82 -0.72
N GLY A 281 6.83 -21.96 0.30
CA GLY A 281 7.42 -22.18 1.61
C GLY A 281 8.61 -21.24 1.89
N ASP A 282 8.96 -21.08 3.16
CA ASP A 282 9.78 -19.96 3.63
C ASP A 282 11.19 -19.92 3.02
N GLU A 283 11.81 -21.10 2.83
CA GLU A 283 13.14 -21.27 2.24
C GLU A 283 13.17 -21.17 0.70
N VAL A 284 12.02 -21.14 0.02
CA VAL A 284 11.96 -21.12 -1.45
C VAL A 284 12.53 -19.82 -2.02
N VAL A 285 12.13 -18.66 -1.50
CA VAL A 285 12.65 -17.37 -2.02
C VAL A 285 14.16 -17.22 -1.78
N PRO A 286 14.72 -17.51 -0.58
CA PRO A 286 16.18 -17.56 -0.38
C PRO A 286 16.92 -18.51 -1.34
N MET A 287 16.36 -19.69 -1.63
CA MET A 287 16.93 -20.66 -2.57
C MET A 287 16.90 -20.14 -4.02
N LEU A 288 15.74 -19.68 -4.49
CA LEU A 288 15.58 -19.22 -5.87
C LEU A 288 16.38 -17.94 -6.14
N ALA A 289 16.52 -17.06 -5.14
CA ALA A 289 17.40 -15.90 -5.24
C ALA A 289 18.87 -16.31 -5.36
N ARG A 290 19.32 -17.35 -4.64
CA ARG A 290 20.69 -17.87 -4.80
C ARG A 290 20.94 -18.42 -6.21
N ILE A 291 19.97 -19.11 -6.79
CA ILE A 291 20.04 -19.61 -8.17
C ILE A 291 20.12 -18.41 -9.14
N ALA A 292 19.15 -17.49 -9.09
CA ALA A 292 19.07 -16.30 -9.94
C ALA A 292 20.28 -15.32 -9.79
N GLY A 293 20.99 -15.37 -8.67
CA GLY A 293 22.21 -14.59 -8.44
C GLY A 293 23.47 -15.12 -9.15
N THR A 294 23.42 -16.33 -9.72
CA THR A 294 24.55 -16.94 -10.45
C THR A 294 24.81 -16.19 -11.75
N ALA A 295 26.07 -15.78 -12.00
CA ALA A 295 26.40 -14.92 -13.14
C ALA A 295 26.02 -15.56 -14.49
N ASP A 296 26.56 -16.73 -14.79
CA ASP A 296 26.45 -17.40 -16.08
C ASP A 296 25.19 -18.28 -16.21
N ILE A 297 24.08 -17.85 -15.61
CA ILE A 297 22.84 -18.63 -15.56
C ILE A 297 22.07 -18.62 -16.91
N ALA A 298 21.79 -19.82 -17.40
CA ALA A 298 20.92 -20.07 -18.54
C ALA A 298 19.54 -19.41 -18.37
N GLU A 299 19.02 -18.82 -19.44
CA GLU A 299 17.83 -17.96 -19.38
C GLU A 299 16.56 -18.67 -18.91
N SER A 300 16.37 -19.93 -19.31
CA SER A 300 15.27 -20.78 -18.84
C SER A 300 15.30 -20.97 -17.32
N ARG A 301 16.46 -21.24 -16.72
CA ARG A 301 16.62 -21.35 -15.26
C ARG A 301 16.39 -20.01 -14.56
N LEU A 302 16.88 -18.90 -15.14
CA LEU A 302 16.70 -17.57 -14.55
C LEU A 302 15.22 -17.17 -14.52
N ASN A 303 14.54 -17.23 -15.67
CA ASN A 303 13.14 -16.81 -15.77
C ASN A 303 12.25 -17.69 -14.89
N ALA A 304 12.48 -19.02 -14.88
CA ALA A 304 11.82 -19.92 -13.94
C ALA A 304 12.03 -19.53 -12.46
N ALA A 305 13.24 -19.11 -12.07
CA ALA A 305 13.53 -18.67 -10.71
C ALA A 305 12.87 -17.33 -10.38
N LEU A 306 12.79 -16.40 -11.33
CA LEU A 306 12.13 -15.10 -11.18
C LEU A 306 10.61 -15.23 -11.10
N ASP A 307 9.97 -16.09 -11.89
CA ASP A 307 8.54 -16.43 -11.78
C ASP A 307 8.21 -17.17 -10.46
N GLY A 308 9.06 -18.13 -10.07
CA GLY A 308 8.92 -18.84 -8.81
C GLY A 308 9.04 -17.91 -7.61
N MET A 309 10.01 -16.98 -7.61
CA MET A 309 10.09 -15.92 -6.61
C MET A 309 8.89 -14.98 -6.68
N ALA A 310 8.45 -14.54 -7.86
CA ALA A 310 7.32 -13.61 -7.99
C ALA A 310 6.03 -14.19 -7.40
N THR A 311 5.84 -15.50 -7.53
CA THR A 311 4.72 -16.26 -6.92
C THR A 311 4.85 -16.35 -5.39
N ALA A 312 6.05 -16.58 -4.87
CA ALA A 312 6.31 -16.81 -3.44
C ALA A 312 6.72 -15.56 -2.63
N LEU A 313 6.82 -14.37 -3.24
CA LEU A 313 7.38 -13.18 -2.59
C LEU A 313 6.43 -12.56 -1.56
N THR A 314 6.95 -12.37 -0.34
CA THR A 314 6.27 -11.67 0.77
C THR A 314 7.07 -10.46 1.22
N GLY A 315 6.46 -9.59 2.04
CA GLY A 315 7.17 -8.46 2.66
C GLY A 315 8.35 -8.86 3.55
N ALA A 316 8.41 -10.12 4.02
CA ALA A 316 9.57 -10.65 4.75
C ALA A 316 10.69 -11.12 3.80
N THR A 317 10.35 -11.72 2.66
CA THR A 317 11.33 -12.32 1.72
C THR A 317 11.76 -11.38 0.59
N VAL A 318 11.08 -10.24 0.40
CA VAL A 318 11.41 -9.21 -0.62
C VAL A 318 12.89 -8.77 -0.60
N GLY A 319 13.54 -8.80 0.57
CA GLY A 319 14.96 -8.49 0.73
C GLY A 319 15.91 -9.38 -0.08
N HIS A 320 15.52 -10.61 -0.41
CA HIS A 320 16.29 -11.50 -1.27
C HIS A 320 16.19 -11.11 -2.75
N ALA A 321 14.97 -10.85 -3.25
CA ALA A 321 14.74 -10.39 -4.62
C ALA A 321 15.43 -9.03 -4.87
N MET A 322 15.31 -8.09 -3.92
CA MET A 322 16.03 -6.81 -3.94
C MET A 322 17.57 -6.98 -3.89
N GLY A 323 18.09 -8.13 -3.45
CA GLY A 323 19.52 -8.44 -3.51
C GLY A 323 20.03 -8.71 -4.92
N LEU A 324 19.19 -9.24 -5.80
CA LEU A 324 19.56 -9.53 -7.20
C LEU A 324 19.84 -8.25 -8.00
N LEU A 325 19.26 -7.13 -7.56
CA LEU A 325 19.49 -5.81 -8.14
C LEU A 325 20.89 -5.23 -7.87
N GLN A 326 21.66 -5.87 -6.99
CA GLN A 326 23.08 -5.59 -6.75
C GLN A 326 23.99 -6.67 -7.38
N GLY A 327 23.41 -7.70 -8.02
CA GLY A 327 24.12 -8.83 -8.62
C GLY A 327 24.29 -8.73 -10.14
N PRO A 328 24.94 -9.73 -10.77
CA PRO A 328 25.27 -9.72 -12.20
C PRO A 328 24.02 -9.70 -13.10
N ASN A 329 22.93 -10.35 -12.69
CA ASN A 329 21.68 -10.41 -13.47
C ASN A 329 20.75 -9.19 -13.28
N ARG A 330 21.16 -8.11 -12.58
CA ARG A 330 20.31 -6.93 -12.26
C ARG A 330 19.41 -6.51 -13.41
N ASP A 331 19.98 -6.30 -14.60
CA ASP A 331 19.25 -5.72 -15.72
C ASP A 331 18.23 -6.70 -16.32
N ARG A 332 18.50 -8.01 -16.25
CA ARG A 332 17.54 -9.09 -16.58
C ARG A 332 16.40 -9.14 -15.55
N VAL A 333 16.71 -8.96 -14.27
CA VAL A 333 15.70 -8.90 -13.18
C VAL A 333 14.79 -7.68 -13.30
N LEU A 334 15.32 -6.51 -13.71
CA LEU A 334 14.54 -5.30 -13.94
C LEU A 334 13.65 -5.40 -15.19
N ALA A 335 14.07 -6.13 -16.22
CA ALA A 335 13.26 -6.42 -17.40
C ALA A 335 12.12 -7.42 -17.11
N HIS A 336 12.24 -8.27 -16.09
CA HIS A 336 11.32 -9.36 -15.83
C HIS A 336 10.05 -8.90 -15.08
N ALA A 337 8.96 -8.65 -15.83
CA ALA A 337 7.75 -8.00 -15.33
C ALA A 337 7.15 -8.61 -14.05
N ALA A 338 7.05 -9.94 -13.95
CA ALA A 338 6.42 -10.62 -12.80
C ALA A 338 7.14 -10.32 -11.48
N ILE A 339 8.46 -10.45 -11.43
CA ILE A 339 9.25 -10.15 -10.23
C ILE A 339 9.34 -8.64 -9.96
N LYS A 340 9.35 -7.78 -10.99
CA LYS A 340 9.23 -6.32 -10.81
C LYS A 340 7.94 -5.96 -10.05
N GLN A 341 6.80 -6.47 -10.51
CA GLN A 341 5.50 -6.26 -9.86
C GLN A 341 5.43 -6.87 -8.45
N ALA A 342 5.94 -8.10 -8.27
CA ALA A 342 5.96 -8.76 -6.96
C ALA A 342 6.85 -8.01 -5.94
N MET A 343 7.99 -7.45 -6.38
CA MET A 343 8.84 -6.60 -5.56
C MET A 343 8.11 -5.31 -5.17
N MET A 344 7.57 -4.55 -6.14
CA MET A 344 6.78 -3.34 -5.88
C MET A 344 5.65 -3.59 -4.88
N LYS A 345 4.92 -4.71 -5.03
CA LYS A 345 3.80 -5.10 -4.15
C LYS A 345 4.22 -5.25 -2.69
N ASN A 346 5.43 -5.74 -2.44
CA ASN A 346 5.93 -6.18 -1.12
C ASN A 346 6.98 -5.25 -0.50
N SER A 347 7.47 -4.22 -1.21
CA SER A 347 8.68 -3.47 -0.83
C SER A 347 8.52 -2.45 0.31
N SER A 348 7.34 -2.32 0.93
CA SER A 348 7.06 -1.28 1.94
C SER A 348 7.99 -1.34 3.16
N GLY A 349 8.45 -2.52 3.56
CA GLY A 349 9.44 -2.70 4.63
C GLY A 349 10.91 -2.44 4.24
N SER A 350 11.21 -2.17 2.96
CA SER A 350 12.57 -2.05 2.42
C SER A 350 13.01 -0.60 2.15
N LEU A 351 12.42 0.38 2.85
CA LEU A 351 12.59 1.82 2.59
C LEU A 351 14.05 2.25 2.40
N ASP A 352 14.95 1.93 3.33
CA ASP A 352 16.32 2.46 3.28
C ASP A 352 17.10 1.92 2.07
N ARG A 353 16.89 0.64 1.71
CA ARG A 353 17.51 0.03 0.52
C ARG A 353 16.94 0.62 -0.78
N LEU A 354 15.63 0.92 -0.82
CA LEU A 354 15.03 1.63 -1.94
C LEU A 354 15.58 3.06 -2.08
N VAL A 355 15.83 3.76 -0.98
CA VAL A 355 16.46 5.08 -1.00
C VAL A 355 17.89 5.01 -1.54
N ASP A 356 18.67 4.01 -1.17
CA ASP A 356 20.02 3.84 -1.69
C ASP A 356 20.02 3.44 -3.18
N PHE A 357 19.05 2.64 -3.63
CA PHE A 357 18.84 2.36 -5.06
C PHE A 357 18.37 3.60 -5.85
N ALA A 358 17.51 4.45 -5.28
CA ALA A 358 17.10 5.73 -5.87
C ALA A 358 18.27 6.73 -6.01
N MET A 359 19.37 6.53 -5.26
CA MET A 359 20.60 7.31 -5.37
C MET A 359 21.67 6.65 -6.28
N SER A 360 21.38 5.50 -6.89
CA SER A 360 22.34 4.78 -7.75
C SER A 360 22.58 5.47 -9.10
N ASP A 361 23.79 5.36 -9.64
CA ASP A 361 24.12 5.80 -11.00
C ASP A 361 23.44 4.94 -12.09
N ASN A 362 22.98 3.73 -11.76
CA ASN A 362 22.23 2.89 -12.69
C ASN A 362 20.79 3.42 -12.86
N GLN A 363 20.53 4.03 -14.02
CA GLN A 363 19.25 4.68 -14.33
C GLN A 363 18.03 3.73 -14.24
N PRO A 364 18.03 2.49 -14.78
CA PRO A 364 16.91 1.56 -14.61
C PRO A 364 16.60 1.23 -13.13
N LEU A 365 17.63 0.97 -12.31
CA LEU A 365 17.49 0.69 -10.89
C LEU A 365 16.95 1.91 -10.12
N LYS A 366 17.45 3.11 -10.44
CA LYS A 366 16.96 4.38 -9.88
C LYS A 366 15.48 4.60 -10.17
N VAL A 367 15.04 4.45 -11.42
CA VAL A 367 13.62 4.58 -11.80
C VAL A 367 12.77 3.55 -11.07
N PHE A 368 13.14 2.26 -11.07
CA PHE A 368 12.42 1.21 -10.35
C PHE A 368 12.29 1.47 -8.84
N ALA A 369 13.37 1.94 -8.20
CA ALA A 369 13.35 2.24 -6.78
C ALA A 369 12.43 3.43 -6.45
N LEU A 370 12.41 4.45 -7.32
CA LEU A 370 11.51 5.59 -7.20
C LEU A 370 10.04 5.22 -7.46
N GLU A 371 9.75 4.30 -8.40
CA GLU A 371 8.41 3.71 -8.58
C GLU A 371 7.95 2.99 -7.29
N CYS A 372 8.80 2.16 -6.69
CA CYS A 372 8.52 1.48 -5.43
C CYS A 372 8.24 2.46 -4.27
N LEU A 373 9.04 3.54 -4.17
CA LEU A 373 8.87 4.57 -3.15
C LEU A 373 7.57 5.35 -3.35
N GLY A 374 7.24 5.71 -4.60
CA GLY A 374 6.04 6.47 -4.95
C GLY A 374 4.73 5.72 -4.74
N ASP A 375 4.68 4.40 -4.99
CA ASP A 375 3.44 3.61 -4.78
C ASP A 375 3.20 3.27 -3.30
N ARG A 376 4.22 2.74 -2.60
CA ARG A 376 3.99 2.01 -1.31
C ARG A 376 4.76 2.49 -0.10
N ALA A 377 5.82 3.29 -0.25
CA ALA A 377 6.63 3.67 0.89
C ALA A 377 5.97 4.84 1.66
N VAL A 378 5.47 4.55 2.86
CA VAL A 378 4.80 5.52 3.73
C VAL A 378 5.59 5.66 5.03
N LEU A 379 5.90 6.89 5.41
CA LEU A 379 6.40 7.23 6.74
C LEU A 379 5.23 7.64 7.64
N ALA A 380 5.23 7.16 8.89
CA ALA A 380 4.26 7.60 9.90
C ALA A 380 4.58 9.04 10.35
N ASP A 381 3.56 9.79 10.73
CA ASP A 381 3.70 11.10 11.40
C ASP A 381 3.96 10.83 12.90
N ASN A 382 5.23 10.61 13.24
CA ASN A 382 5.72 10.36 14.60
C ASN A 382 7.20 10.82 14.75
N PRO A 383 7.67 11.12 15.98
CA PRO A 383 8.96 11.80 16.19
C PRO A 383 10.20 11.06 15.65
N GLU A 384 10.13 9.73 15.58
CA GLU A 384 11.19 8.87 15.02
C GLU A 384 11.39 9.15 13.51
N ASN A 385 10.30 9.39 12.79
CA ASN A 385 10.33 9.60 11.34
C ASN A 385 10.56 11.07 10.96
N ASP A 386 10.38 12.04 11.85
CA ASP A 386 10.60 13.47 11.56
C ASP A 386 12.05 13.73 11.10
N THR A 387 13.02 13.15 11.81
CA THR A 387 14.45 13.19 11.43
C THR A 387 14.69 12.44 10.12
N LYS A 388 13.99 11.32 9.89
CA LYS A 388 14.12 10.52 8.66
C LYS A 388 13.60 11.30 7.45
N ARG A 389 12.43 11.95 7.53
CA ARG A 389 11.89 12.84 6.49
C ARG A 389 12.88 13.95 6.14
N LYS A 390 13.43 14.65 7.15
CA LYS A 390 14.39 15.73 6.93
C LYS A 390 15.66 15.25 6.20
N ASN A 391 16.20 14.08 6.59
CA ASN A 391 17.38 13.51 5.95
C ASN A 391 17.10 13.02 4.51
N LEU A 392 15.90 12.47 4.25
CA LEU A 392 15.49 12.07 2.90
C LEU A 392 15.23 13.26 1.98
N ALA A 393 14.59 14.33 2.49
CA ALA A 393 14.45 15.60 1.79
C ALA A 393 15.82 16.15 1.36
N GLY A 394 16.81 16.15 2.27
CA GLY A 394 18.18 16.54 1.96
C GLY A 394 18.89 15.67 0.91
N LYS A 395 18.58 14.36 0.84
CA LYS A 395 19.05 13.48 -0.25
C LYS A 395 18.38 13.78 -1.60
N PHE A 396 17.10 14.17 -1.60
CA PHE A 396 16.28 14.30 -2.81
C PHE A 396 16.35 15.69 -3.45
N HIS A 397 16.46 16.75 -2.63
CA HIS A 397 16.53 18.16 -3.04
C HIS A 397 17.43 18.44 -4.26
N PRO A 398 18.69 17.94 -4.36
CA PRO A 398 19.57 18.20 -5.51
C PRO A 398 19.04 17.68 -6.86
N TYR A 399 18.05 16.78 -6.85
CA TYR A 399 17.48 16.15 -8.04
C TYR A 399 16.07 16.67 -8.36
N LEU A 400 15.47 17.53 -7.53
CA LEU A 400 14.15 18.13 -7.76
C LEU A 400 14.26 19.38 -8.66
N VAL A 401 14.90 19.23 -9.81
CA VAL A 401 15.24 20.30 -10.75
C VAL A 401 14.85 19.95 -12.18
N LYS A 402 14.57 20.96 -13.01
CA LYS A 402 14.10 20.81 -14.40
C LYS A 402 15.06 20.04 -15.33
N GLY A 403 16.34 19.92 -14.95
CA GLY A 403 17.35 19.15 -15.70
C GLY A 403 17.38 17.65 -15.40
N THR A 404 16.60 17.17 -14.42
CA THR A 404 16.52 15.75 -14.06
C THR A 404 15.73 14.97 -15.12
N PRO A 405 16.18 13.76 -15.54
CA PRO A 405 15.47 12.95 -16.53
C PRO A 405 13.99 12.70 -16.15
N PRO A 406 13.03 12.77 -17.10
CA PRO A 406 11.60 12.78 -16.77
C PRO A 406 11.11 11.64 -15.88
N ASP A 407 11.48 10.39 -16.17
CA ASP A 407 11.02 9.24 -15.36
C ASP A 407 11.56 9.28 -13.92
N VAL A 408 12.76 9.85 -13.74
CA VAL A 408 13.39 10.05 -12.42
C VAL A 408 12.74 11.21 -11.70
N LEU A 409 12.45 12.32 -12.36
CA LEU A 409 11.79 13.47 -11.74
C LEU A 409 10.34 13.13 -11.34
N ALA A 410 9.59 12.43 -12.19
CA ALA A 410 8.24 11.95 -11.90
C ALA A 410 8.25 10.92 -10.75
N GLY A 411 9.23 10.02 -10.73
CA GLY A 411 9.45 9.08 -9.64
C GLY A 411 9.81 9.76 -8.32
N LEU A 412 10.71 10.75 -8.34
CA LEU A 412 11.08 11.57 -7.18
C LEU A 412 9.89 12.33 -6.62
N LEU A 413 9.09 13.00 -7.46
CA LEU A 413 7.91 13.75 -7.00
C LEU A 413 6.86 12.82 -6.37
N LYS A 414 6.66 11.61 -6.90
CA LYS A 414 5.82 10.58 -6.27
C LYS A 414 6.39 10.10 -4.94
N ALA A 415 7.69 9.86 -4.84
CA ALA A 415 8.35 9.49 -3.59
C ALA A 415 8.30 10.61 -2.54
N VAL A 416 8.54 11.87 -2.93
CA VAL A 416 8.41 13.08 -2.10
C VAL A 416 7.02 13.19 -1.49
N LYS A 417 5.98 13.02 -2.32
CA LYS A 417 4.58 13.00 -1.90
C LYS A 417 4.31 11.86 -0.92
N ARG A 418 4.62 10.61 -1.30
CA ARG A 418 4.28 9.41 -0.52
C ARG A 418 4.99 9.33 0.84
N LEU A 419 6.23 9.80 0.88
CA LEU A 419 7.04 9.93 2.09
C LEU A 419 6.78 11.23 2.86
N GLY A 420 5.87 12.11 2.39
CA GLY A 420 5.51 13.39 2.99
C GLY A 420 6.73 14.25 3.32
N LEU A 421 7.61 14.49 2.34
CA LEU A 421 8.87 15.21 2.51
C LEU A 421 8.66 16.74 2.45
N SER A 422 7.84 17.27 3.36
CA SER A 422 7.37 18.67 3.38
C SER A 422 8.46 19.74 3.31
N SER A 423 9.70 19.42 3.72
CA SER A 423 10.86 20.32 3.60
C SER A 423 11.39 20.49 2.17
N THR A 424 10.86 19.77 1.18
CA THR A 424 11.12 19.96 -0.27
C THR A 424 10.12 20.92 -0.95
N ILE A 425 9.27 21.60 -0.18
CA ILE A 425 8.21 22.47 -0.74
C ILE A 425 8.75 23.54 -1.69
N ASP A 426 9.89 24.18 -1.39
CA ASP A 426 10.45 25.22 -2.23
C ASP A 426 10.82 24.68 -3.63
N ASP A 427 11.26 23.42 -3.70
CA ASP A 427 11.57 22.72 -4.96
C ASP A 427 10.30 22.37 -5.74
N VAL A 428 9.28 21.85 -5.04
CA VAL A 428 7.96 21.52 -5.61
C VAL A 428 7.30 22.78 -6.19
N LEU A 429 7.40 23.93 -5.49
CA LEU A 429 6.91 25.22 -5.97
C LEU A 429 7.76 25.78 -7.12
N ALA A 430 9.08 25.54 -7.15
CA ALA A 430 9.95 25.96 -8.27
C ALA A 430 9.72 25.15 -9.56
N LEU A 431 9.23 23.92 -9.46
CA LEU A 431 8.84 23.07 -10.59
C LEU A 431 7.39 23.33 -11.08
N ALA A 432 6.52 23.81 -10.19
CA ALA A 432 5.09 24.00 -10.46
C ALA A 432 4.71 24.85 -11.70
N PRO A 433 5.41 25.94 -12.09
CA PRO A 433 5.04 26.75 -13.26
C PRO A 433 5.21 26.02 -14.60
N ASP A 434 5.93 24.90 -14.61
CA ASP A 434 6.36 24.19 -15.82
C ASP A 434 5.83 22.75 -15.88
N VAL A 435 5.01 22.30 -14.92
CA VAL A 435 4.57 20.90 -14.77
C VAL A 435 3.98 20.29 -16.06
N GLU A 436 3.22 21.08 -16.83
CA GLU A 436 2.65 20.65 -18.12
C GLU A 436 3.71 20.54 -19.22
N GLY A 437 4.69 21.45 -19.25
CA GLY A 437 5.80 21.43 -20.20
C GLY A 437 6.87 20.38 -19.88
N LEU A 438 6.95 19.92 -18.63
CA LEU A 438 7.83 18.82 -18.20
C LEU A 438 7.29 17.43 -18.59
N ALA A 439 6.03 17.31 -19.06
CA ALA A 439 5.43 16.08 -19.58
C ALA A 439 5.58 14.84 -18.66
N GLN A 440 5.47 15.03 -17.35
CA GLN A 440 5.84 14.04 -16.33
C GLN A 440 4.77 12.93 -16.21
N PRO A 441 5.09 11.63 -16.37
CA PRO A 441 4.10 10.55 -16.36
C PRO A 441 3.31 10.45 -15.05
N GLY A 442 2.05 10.89 -15.06
CA GLY A 442 1.17 10.86 -13.87
C GLY A 442 1.55 11.88 -12.79
N VAL A 443 2.12 13.03 -13.17
CA VAL A 443 2.36 14.19 -12.30
C VAL A 443 1.80 15.43 -13.01
N ASP A 444 0.68 15.93 -12.53
CA ASP A 444 -0.05 17.07 -13.08
C ASP A 444 -0.33 18.16 -12.02
N LYS A 445 -1.11 19.18 -12.39
CA LYS A 445 -1.50 20.27 -11.47
C LYS A 445 -2.26 19.77 -10.23
N ALA A 446 -3.12 18.75 -10.37
CA ALA A 446 -3.89 18.18 -9.27
C ALA A 446 -3.01 17.35 -8.33
N PHE A 447 -2.06 16.59 -8.88
CA PHE A 447 -1.06 15.83 -8.14
C PHE A 447 -0.21 16.76 -7.27
N LEU A 448 0.27 17.89 -7.82
CA LEU A 448 1.07 18.87 -7.08
C LEU A 448 0.24 19.59 -6.00
N ALA A 449 -1.02 19.95 -6.31
CA ALA A 449 -1.94 20.49 -5.31
C ALA A 449 -2.16 19.52 -4.13
N GLU A 450 -2.29 18.21 -4.39
CA GLU A 450 -2.43 17.20 -3.34
C GLU A 450 -1.14 17.03 -2.50
N CYS A 451 0.05 17.21 -3.09
CA CYS A 451 1.31 17.26 -2.32
C CYS A 451 1.25 18.37 -1.27
N LEU A 452 0.96 19.59 -1.71
CA LEU A 452 0.94 20.80 -0.87
C LEU A 452 -0.22 20.79 0.14
N GLY A 453 -1.39 20.34 -0.28
CA GLY A 453 -2.65 20.45 0.47
C GLY A 453 -2.99 19.29 1.38
N LYS A 454 -2.35 18.14 1.23
CA LYS A 454 -2.69 16.91 1.95
C LYS A 454 -1.46 16.15 2.43
N ASP A 455 -0.57 15.74 1.54
CA ASP A 455 0.51 14.80 1.91
C ASP A 455 1.69 15.47 2.64
N PHE A 456 1.85 16.80 2.52
CA PHE A 456 2.77 17.60 3.32
C PHE A 456 2.17 18.09 4.65
N ILE A 457 0.87 17.91 4.89
CA ILE A 457 0.15 18.39 6.08
C ILE A 457 0.27 17.37 7.21
N LEU A 458 1.35 17.46 7.98
CA LEU A 458 1.70 16.58 9.10
C LEU A 458 1.51 17.34 10.42
N VAL A 459 0.81 16.76 11.40
CA VAL A 459 0.32 17.53 12.57
C VAL A 459 0.33 16.79 13.90
N LYS A 460 0.81 15.54 13.97
CA LYS A 460 0.87 14.76 15.23
C LYS A 460 2.05 15.16 16.11
N THR A 461 3.17 15.60 15.55
CA THR A 461 4.34 16.06 16.31
C THR A 461 4.48 17.58 16.27
N PRO A 462 5.15 18.22 17.25
CA PRO A 462 5.43 19.66 17.21
C PRO A 462 6.32 20.07 16.02
N ALA A 463 7.23 19.19 15.58
CA ALA A 463 8.10 19.44 14.44
C ALA A 463 7.33 19.34 13.11
N SER A 464 6.49 18.33 12.96
CA SER A 464 5.52 18.20 11.86
C SER A 464 4.62 19.44 11.77
N LYS A 465 4.04 19.90 12.88
CA LYS A 465 3.21 21.14 12.89
C LYS A 465 3.98 22.36 12.41
N ALA A 466 5.20 22.58 12.89
CA ALA A 466 6.02 23.73 12.47
C ALA A 466 6.37 23.69 10.97
N LEU A 467 6.63 22.51 10.41
CA LEU A 467 6.81 22.33 8.96
C LEU A 467 5.50 22.55 8.18
N THR A 468 4.37 22.13 8.73
CA THR A 468 3.04 22.36 8.12
C THR A 468 2.66 23.84 8.09
N ASP A 469 2.97 24.62 9.13
CA ASP A 469 2.75 26.08 9.10
C ASP A 469 3.66 26.79 8.07
N ASP A 470 4.91 26.34 7.89
CA ASP A 470 5.80 26.80 6.80
C ASP A 470 5.24 26.41 5.41
N VAL A 471 4.71 25.19 5.26
CA VAL A 471 4.02 24.72 4.04
C VAL A 471 2.83 25.61 3.70
N VAL A 472 1.98 25.93 4.67
CA VAL A 472 0.84 26.85 4.49
C VAL A 472 1.31 28.25 4.13
N ALA A 473 2.31 28.79 4.82
CA ALA A 473 2.84 30.12 4.56
C ALA A 473 3.46 30.27 3.15
N LYS A 474 4.26 29.30 2.72
CA LYS A 474 4.87 29.26 1.38
C LYS A 474 3.83 29.05 0.28
N THR A 475 2.87 28.16 0.47
CA THR A 475 1.77 27.97 -0.50
C THR A 475 0.89 29.21 -0.59
N THR A 476 0.65 29.92 0.52
CA THR A 476 -0.05 31.22 0.54
C THR A 476 0.71 32.29 -0.23
N LYS A 477 2.04 32.33 -0.11
CA LYS A 477 2.91 33.23 -0.89
C LYS A 477 2.91 32.88 -2.38
N ALA A 478 2.81 31.60 -2.75
CA ALA A 478 2.76 31.15 -4.15
C ALA A 478 1.51 31.63 -4.91
N LEU A 479 0.47 32.12 -4.23
CA LEU A 479 -0.69 32.78 -4.85
C LEU A 479 -0.32 34.09 -5.59
N ASP A 480 0.81 34.71 -5.24
CA ASP A 480 1.29 35.93 -5.91
C ASP A 480 1.73 35.67 -7.36
N ASP A 481 2.22 34.47 -7.71
CA ASP A 481 2.56 34.10 -9.09
C ASP A 481 1.32 33.57 -9.84
N PRO A 482 0.84 34.24 -10.91
CA PRO A 482 -0.31 33.79 -11.70
C PRO A 482 -0.17 32.37 -12.28
N LYS A 483 1.06 31.87 -12.51
CA LYS A 483 1.30 30.52 -13.05
C LYS A 483 1.09 29.42 -12.00
N ILE A 484 1.51 29.67 -10.76
CA ILE A 484 1.43 28.69 -9.66
C ILE A 484 0.07 28.80 -8.95
N ARG A 485 -0.55 29.99 -8.94
CA ARG A 485 -1.78 30.31 -8.22
C ARG A 485 -2.89 29.25 -8.29
N PRO A 486 -3.26 28.65 -9.46
CA PRO A 486 -4.28 27.59 -9.48
C PRO A 486 -3.90 26.36 -8.65
N ILE A 487 -2.63 25.95 -8.71
CA ILE A 487 -2.07 24.81 -7.96
C ILE A 487 -2.03 25.14 -6.47
N ALA A 488 -1.56 26.35 -6.12
CA ALA A 488 -1.49 26.82 -4.74
C ALA A 488 -2.88 26.99 -4.10
N ALA A 489 -3.86 27.54 -4.83
CA ALA A 489 -5.24 27.66 -4.39
C ALA A 489 -5.89 26.29 -4.19
N MET A 490 -5.77 25.39 -5.18
CA MET A 490 -6.29 24.03 -5.08
C MET A 490 -5.64 23.26 -3.91
N GLY A 491 -4.33 23.44 -3.67
CA GLY A 491 -3.62 22.86 -2.54
C GLY A 491 -4.15 23.37 -1.20
N LEU A 492 -4.19 24.68 -1.00
CA LEU A 492 -4.78 25.29 0.21
C LEU A 492 -6.22 24.81 0.42
N GLY A 493 -7.02 24.72 -0.64
CA GLY A 493 -8.40 24.22 -0.60
C GLY A 493 -8.57 22.75 -0.18
N GLN A 494 -7.50 21.95 -0.15
CA GLN A 494 -7.52 20.54 0.29
C GLN A 494 -7.15 20.34 1.77
N ILE A 495 -6.61 21.36 2.45
CA ILE A 495 -6.12 21.27 3.84
C ILE A 495 -7.28 21.01 4.80
N LYS A 496 -7.24 19.89 5.53
CA LYS A 496 -8.32 19.43 6.43
C LYS A 496 -8.08 19.66 7.93
N VAL A 497 -7.04 20.43 8.29
CA VAL A 497 -6.73 20.74 9.70
C VAL A 497 -7.13 22.17 10.00
N ALA A 498 -8.11 22.36 10.89
CA ALA A 498 -8.61 23.68 11.29
C ALA A 498 -7.61 24.48 12.13
N ASP A 499 -6.90 23.81 13.04
CA ASP A 499 -6.09 24.43 14.10
C ASP A 499 -4.69 24.88 13.64
N LEU A 500 -4.54 25.31 12.38
CA LEU A 500 -3.28 25.78 11.80
C LEU A 500 -3.21 27.32 11.81
N PRO A 501 -2.28 27.95 12.55
CA PRO A 501 -2.09 29.39 12.57
C PRO A 501 -1.97 30.05 11.19
N GLY A 502 -1.33 29.38 10.22
CA GLY A 502 -1.19 29.88 8.85
C GLY A 502 -2.51 29.95 8.05
N LEU A 503 -3.56 29.24 8.48
CA LEU A 503 -4.77 29.04 7.67
C LEU A 503 -5.62 30.31 7.51
N ARG A 504 -5.69 31.17 8.53
CA ARG A 504 -6.47 32.41 8.44
C ARG A 504 -5.82 33.44 7.50
N PRO A 505 -4.51 33.71 7.56
CA PRO A 505 -3.80 34.45 6.52
C PRO A 505 -3.98 33.87 5.11
N ALA A 506 -4.03 32.54 4.96
CA ALA A 506 -4.30 31.90 3.67
C ALA A 506 -5.70 32.23 3.13
N ILE A 507 -6.75 32.13 3.96
CA ILE A 507 -8.13 32.48 3.60
C ILE A 507 -8.24 33.97 3.24
N GLU A 508 -7.64 34.87 4.03
CA GLU A 508 -7.58 36.30 3.72
C GLU A 508 -6.91 36.57 2.36
N LYS A 509 -5.79 35.91 2.07
CA LYS A 509 -5.04 36.07 0.82
C LYS A 509 -5.81 35.53 -0.39
N LEU A 510 -6.41 34.35 -0.29
CA LEU A 510 -7.23 33.76 -1.36
C LEU A 510 -8.43 34.67 -1.72
N ALA A 511 -9.14 35.18 -0.71
CA ALA A 511 -10.25 36.11 -0.94
C ALA A 511 -9.78 37.44 -1.54
N ALA A 512 -8.62 37.96 -1.11
CA ALA A 512 -8.02 39.18 -1.66
C ALA A 512 -7.58 39.04 -3.13
N VAL A 513 -7.18 37.84 -3.56
CA VAL A 513 -6.85 37.54 -4.96
C VAL A 513 -8.11 37.38 -5.82
N GLY A 514 -9.16 36.75 -5.29
CA GLY A 514 -10.50 36.80 -5.88
C GLY A 514 -10.76 35.94 -7.13
N ASP A 515 -9.73 35.34 -7.73
CA ASP A 515 -9.87 34.39 -8.84
C ASP A 515 -10.78 33.20 -8.49
N LYS A 516 -11.45 32.61 -9.49
CA LYS A 516 -12.41 31.50 -9.32
C LYS A 516 -11.87 30.37 -8.42
N ASP A 517 -10.67 29.88 -8.73
CA ASP A 517 -10.04 28.77 -7.99
C ASP A 517 -9.69 29.19 -6.55
N CYS A 518 -9.38 30.46 -6.33
CA CYS A 518 -9.13 31.02 -4.99
C CYS A 518 -10.42 31.11 -4.17
N ILE A 519 -11.54 31.51 -4.78
CA ILE A 519 -12.85 31.54 -4.12
C ILE A 519 -13.37 30.12 -3.86
N GLU A 520 -13.17 29.16 -4.76
CA GLU A 520 -13.46 27.74 -4.50
C GLU A 520 -12.62 27.18 -3.34
N ALA A 521 -11.34 27.56 -3.24
CA ALA A 521 -10.48 27.22 -2.10
C ALA A 521 -10.97 27.85 -0.77
N VAL A 522 -11.37 29.13 -0.77
CA VAL A 522 -11.99 29.79 0.40
C VAL A 522 -13.27 29.05 0.82
N LYS A 523 -14.15 28.72 -0.13
CA LYS A 523 -15.38 27.98 0.14
C LYS A 523 -15.11 26.59 0.70
N SER A 524 -14.07 25.89 0.23
CA SER A 524 -13.64 24.60 0.77
C SER A 524 -13.13 24.73 2.20
N LEU A 525 -12.18 25.65 2.45
CA LEU A 525 -11.58 25.86 3.77
C LEU A 525 -12.59 26.33 4.82
N VAL A 526 -13.40 27.33 4.48
CA VAL A 526 -14.41 27.85 5.40
C VAL A 526 -15.54 26.83 5.57
N GLY A 527 -16.07 26.26 4.49
CA GLY A 527 -17.22 25.36 4.52
C GLY A 527 -16.95 23.97 5.09
N GLN A 528 -15.83 23.34 4.71
CA GLN A 528 -15.47 21.97 5.11
C GLN A 528 -14.50 21.98 6.30
N THR A 529 -13.34 22.64 6.17
CA THR A 529 -12.26 22.53 7.16
C THR A 529 -12.58 23.24 8.47
N LEU A 530 -13.18 24.43 8.41
CA LEU A 530 -13.67 25.15 9.59
C LEU A 530 -15.13 24.81 9.94
N ALA A 531 -15.79 23.94 9.15
CA ALA A 531 -17.20 23.56 9.28
C ALA A 531 -18.21 24.73 9.24
N ARG A 532 -17.88 25.83 8.54
CA ARG A 532 -18.67 27.07 8.45
C ARG A 532 -19.42 27.22 7.12
N ALA A 533 -20.27 26.23 6.82
CA ALA A 533 -21.18 26.28 5.66
C ALA A 533 -22.20 27.43 5.72
N ASP A 534 -22.48 27.95 6.92
CA ASP A 534 -23.23 29.19 7.18
C ASP A 534 -22.57 30.40 6.52
N VAL A 535 -21.26 30.58 6.72
CA VAL A 535 -20.48 31.69 6.15
C VAL A 535 -20.37 31.56 4.63
N VAL A 536 -20.18 30.34 4.12
CA VAL A 536 -20.17 30.08 2.66
C VAL A 536 -21.51 30.44 2.02
N LYS A 537 -22.64 30.10 2.66
CA LYS A 537 -23.99 30.44 2.16
C LYS A 537 -24.26 31.94 2.13
N ILE A 538 -23.67 32.72 3.04
CA ILE A 538 -23.85 34.18 3.12
C ILE A 538 -23.03 34.90 2.04
N ASN A 539 -21.78 34.49 1.81
CA ASN A 539 -20.85 35.19 0.91
C ASN A 539 -20.93 34.69 -0.55
N GLY A 540 -21.30 33.42 -0.77
CA GLY A 540 -21.42 32.84 -2.11
C GLY A 540 -20.11 32.83 -2.89
N ASP A 541 -20.16 33.24 -4.15
CA ASP A 541 -19.03 33.22 -5.10
C ASP A 541 -18.39 34.60 -5.33
N LYS A 542 -18.75 35.61 -4.52
CA LYS A 542 -18.38 37.01 -4.74
C LYS A 542 -17.16 37.43 -3.93
N ALA A 543 -16.04 37.71 -4.60
CA ALA A 543 -14.78 38.09 -3.95
C ALA A 543 -14.89 39.38 -3.11
N ASP A 544 -15.61 40.40 -3.59
CA ASP A 544 -15.86 41.65 -2.87
C ASP A 544 -16.62 41.43 -1.55
N VAL A 545 -17.61 40.53 -1.58
CA VAL A 545 -18.41 40.17 -0.40
C VAL A 545 -17.56 39.39 0.61
N TRP A 546 -16.77 38.41 0.14
CA TRP A 546 -15.81 37.67 0.97
C TRP A 546 -14.76 38.59 1.62
N GLN A 547 -14.15 39.51 0.86
CA GLN A 547 -13.15 40.46 1.37
C GLN A 547 -13.74 41.36 2.45
N LYS A 548 -14.94 41.91 2.24
CA LYS A 548 -15.63 42.74 3.23
C LYS A 548 -15.95 41.93 4.49
N TRP A 549 -16.51 40.74 4.35
CA TRP A 549 -16.85 39.88 5.49
C TRP A 549 -15.61 39.50 6.31
N LEU A 550 -14.50 39.15 5.64
CA LEU A 550 -13.23 38.82 6.29
C LEU A 550 -12.61 40.02 7.03
N ALA A 551 -12.78 41.25 6.54
CA ALA A 551 -12.35 42.45 7.25
C ALA A 551 -13.14 42.66 8.56
N GLU A 552 -14.46 42.43 8.55
CA GLU A 552 -15.31 42.51 9.74
C GLU A 552 -15.01 41.37 10.73
N ASP A 553 -14.88 40.13 10.24
CA ASP A 553 -14.45 38.92 10.97
C ASP A 553 -13.08 39.11 11.66
N LYS A 554 -12.13 39.75 10.98
CA LYS A 554 -10.79 40.03 11.52
C LYS A 554 -10.84 40.91 12.77
N VAL A 555 -11.59 42.01 12.72
CA VAL A 555 -11.76 42.94 13.84
C VAL A 555 -12.49 42.27 15.01
N GLN A 556 -13.56 41.50 14.74
CA GLN A 556 -14.33 40.80 15.78
C GLN A 556 -13.49 39.75 16.49
N PHE A 557 -12.74 38.92 15.76
CA PHE A 557 -11.81 37.94 16.33
C PHE A 557 -10.76 38.61 17.23
N GLN A 558 -10.10 39.66 16.74
CA GLN A 558 -9.09 40.40 17.51
C GLN A 558 -9.69 40.99 18.79
N ARG A 559 -10.95 41.44 18.75
CA ARG A 559 -11.65 41.97 19.92
C ARG A 559 -12.04 40.87 20.92
N VAL A 560 -12.51 39.71 20.47
CA VAL A 560 -12.78 38.55 21.36
C VAL A 560 -11.49 38.09 22.05
N GLU A 561 -10.38 37.96 21.31
CA GLU A 561 -9.09 37.58 21.89
C GLU A 561 -8.55 38.63 22.87
N ALA A 562 -8.71 39.93 22.58
CA ALA A 562 -8.35 41.00 23.52
C ALA A 562 -9.18 40.94 24.82
N ILE A 563 -10.48 40.62 24.73
CA ILE A 563 -11.36 40.46 25.89
C ILE A 563 -10.99 39.19 26.69
N ARG A 564 -10.73 38.06 26.02
CA ARG A 564 -10.26 36.81 26.65
C ARG A 564 -8.93 37.00 27.38
N LYS A 565 -7.96 37.63 26.73
CA LYS A 565 -6.66 37.95 27.33
C LYS A 565 -6.83 38.83 28.57
N TRP A 566 -7.57 39.93 28.44
CA TRP A 566 -7.84 40.81 29.57
C TRP A 566 -8.50 40.06 30.73
N TYR A 567 -9.48 39.20 30.44
CA TYR A 567 -10.17 38.40 31.45
C TYR A 567 -9.22 37.41 32.14
N GLY A 568 -8.39 36.67 31.39
CA GLY A 568 -7.38 35.78 31.97
C GLY A 568 -6.34 36.51 32.83
N GLU A 569 -5.99 37.74 32.48
CA GLU A 569 -5.04 38.56 33.24
C GLU A 569 -5.69 39.22 34.48
N ASN A 570 -6.96 39.63 34.42
CA ASN A 570 -7.56 40.56 35.40
C ASN A 570 -8.78 40.04 36.17
N SER A 571 -9.40 38.91 35.79
CA SER A 571 -10.59 38.33 36.45
C SER A 571 -10.43 37.98 37.93
N LYS A 572 -9.20 38.04 38.46
CA LYS A 572 -8.87 37.88 39.89
C LYS A 572 -9.04 39.16 40.73
N PHE A 573 -9.13 40.33 40.10
CA PHE A 573 -9.22 41.64 40.79
C PHE A 573 -10.68 42.00 41.11
N THR A 574 -11.35 41.15 41.90
CA THR A 574 -12.78 41.27 42.23
C THR A 574 -13.05 41.60 43.69
N ARG A 575 -12.03 41.94 44.48
CA ARG A 575 -12.14 42.15 45.94
C ARG A 575 -11.99 43.62 46.32
N ILE A 576 -12.64 44.02 47.41
CA ILE A 576 -12.51 45.35 48.03
C ILE A 576 -11.01 45.73 48.22
N SER A 577 -10.20 44.76 48.62
CA SER A 577 -8.74 44.88 48.83
C SER A 577 -7.92 45.24 47.59
N ASP A 578 -8.45 45.07 46.37
CA ASP A 578 -7.72 45.39 45.13
C ASP A 578 -7.61 46.92 44.88
N GLY A 579 -8.46 47.69 45.55
CA GLY A 579 -8.51 49.15 45.53
C GLY A 579 -9.54 49.71 44.55
N LYS A 580 -10.28 50.74 44.98
CA LYS A 580 -11.37 51.41 44.23
C LYS A 580 -11.02 51.62 42.75
N ASP A 581 -9.87 52.22 42.47
CA ASP A 581 -9.57 52.71 41.12
C ASP A 581 -9.29 51.56 40.14
N LYS A 582 -8.81 50.41 40.63
CA LYS A 582 -8.71 49.17 39.83
C LYS A 582 -10.07 48.52 39.62
N LEU A 583 -10.96 48.55 40.63
CA LEU A 583 -12.32 48.04 40.52
C LEU A 583 -13.15 48.88 39.55
N GLU A 584 -12.97 50.21 39.50
CA GLU A 584 -13.60 51.09 38.52
C GLU A 584 -13.08 50.80 37.10
N ALA A 585 -11.76 50.79 36.88
CA ALA A 585 -11.18 50.46 35.58
C ALA A 585 -11.58 49.04 35.09
N SER A 586 -11.69 48.08 36.00
CA SER A 586 -12.14 46.72 35.67
C SER A 586 -13.62 46.66 35.34
N LYS A 587 -14.46 47.40 36.08
CA LYS A 587 -15.89 47.50 35.78
C LYS A 587 -16.12 48.13 34.40
N ASP A 588 -15.47 49.26 34.11
CA ASP A 588 -15.65 49.99 32.86
C ASP A 588 -15.24 49.14 31.64
N PHE A 589 -14.18 48.33 31.77
CA PHE A 589 -13.82 47.36 30.74
C PHE A 589 -14.87 46.24 30.60
N ILE A 590 -15.32 45.66 31.71
CA ILE A 590 -16.30 44.55 31.71
C ILE A 590 -17.63 45.00 31.12
N ASP A 591 -18.20 46.13 31.57
CA ASP A 591 -19.49 46.61 31.09
C ASP A 591 -19.43 46.95 29.59
N LYS A 592 -18.31 47.51 29.10
CA LYS A 592 -18.09 47.71 27.66
C LYS A 592 -17.95 46.40 26.88
N ALA A 593 -17.11 45.47 27.34
CA ALA A 593 -16.88 44.18 26.68
C ALA A 593 -18.17 43.33 26.62
N LYS A 594 -18.94 43.33 27.71
CA LYS A 594 -20.28 42.72 27.80
C LYS A 594 -21.25 43.39 26.83
N GLY A 595 -21.29 44.72 26.77
CA GLY A 595 -22.17 45.45 25.84
C GLY A 595 -21.91 45.11 24.37
N GLU A 596 -20.64 44.98 23.99
CA GLU A 596 -20.23 44.55 22.64
C GLU A 596 -20.63 43.10 22.35
N ILE A 597 -20.34 42.15 23.25
CA ILE A 597 -20.65 40.73 23.04
C ILE A 597 -22.18 40.48 23.09
N GLU A 598 -22.92 41.13 23.99
CA GLU A 598 -24.39 41.08 23.99
C GLU A 598 -24.97 41.62 22.68
N GLY A 599 -24.40 42.71 22.13
CA GLY A 599 -24.81 43.27 20.85
C GLY A 599 -24.63 42.29 19.68
N TRP A 600 -23.52 41.56 19.66
CA TRP A 600 -23.27 40.48 18.71
C TRP A 600 -24.23 39.31 18.90
N LEU A 601 -24.37 38.79 20.13
CA LEU A 601 -25.20 37.61 20.42
C LEU A 601 -26.70 37.82 20.15
N LYS A 602 -27.19 39.07 20.31
CA LYS A 602 -28.57 39.49 20.02
C LYS A 602 -28.87 39.73 18.53
N ASN A 603 -27.85 39.97 17.70
CA ASN A 603 -28.05 40.20 16.27
C ASN A 603 -28.31 38.86 15.55
N PRO A 604 -29.51 38.62 14.96
CA PRO A 604 -29.84 37.34 14.33
C PRO A 604 -29.09 37.10 13.01
N LYS A 605 -28.44 38.13 12.44
CA LYS A 605 -27.56 38.03 11.26
C LYS A 605 -26.08 37.94 11.62
N TRP A 606 -25.72 38.07 12.91
CA TRP A 606 -24.34 37.92 13.34
C TRP A 606 -23.92 36.45 13.35
N VAL A 607 -22.69 36.20 12.93
CA VAL A 607 -22.08 34.89 12.82
C VAL A 607 -20.76 34.92 13.61
N PRO A 608 -20.44 33.90 14.43
CA PRO A 608 -19.17 33.85 15.16
C PRO A 608 -17.97 33.97 14.21
N PRO A 609 -16.84 34.57 14.66
CA PRO A 609 -15.63 34.68 13.85
C PRO A 609 -15.08 33.32 13.38
N LEU A 610 -14.24 33.32 12.34
CA LEU A 610 -13.53 32.11 11.90
C LEU A 610 -12.64 31.55 13.02
N GLY A 611 -12.61 30.23 13.14
CA GLY A 611 -11.96 29.53 14.27
C GLY A 611 -12.72 29.62 15.60
N MET A 612 -13.91 30.23 15.64
CA MET A 612 -14.76 30.30 16.83
C MET A 612 -16.17 29.76 16.56
N THR A 613 -16.81 29.23 17.61
CA THR A 613 -18.23 28.85 17.62
C THR A 613 -19.01 29.77 18.58
N LYS A 614 -20.35 29.74 18.55
CA LYS A 614 -21.17 30.64 19.38
C LYS A 614 -21.04 30.34 20.88
N GLN A 615 -20.83 29.08 21.27
CA GLN A 615 -20.80 28.65 22.67
C GLN A 615 -19.66 29.32 23.48
N PRO A 616 -18.36 29.27 23.09
CA PRO A 616 -17.29 29.95 23.83
C PRO A 616 -17.38 31.47 23.90
N ILE A 617 -18.28 32.10 23.13
CA ILE A 617 -18.56 33.54 23.18
C ILE A 617 -19.72 33.81 24.17
N THR A 618 -20.75 32.96 24.19
CA THR A 618 -21.80 32.95 25.24
C THR A 618 -21.24 32.60 26.63
N GLU A 619 -20.25 31.70 26.71
CA GLU A 619 -19.54 31.38 27.94
C GLU A 619 -18.74 32.59 28.44
N LEU A 620 -18.03 33.30 27.55
CA LEU A 620 -17.29 34.52 27.86
C LEU A 620 -18.22 35.66 28.32
N ASP A 621 -19.37 35.84 27.67
CA ASP A 621 -20.44 36.76 28.10
C ASP A 621 -20.94 36.42 29.52
N THR A 622 -21.17 35.14 29.79
CA THR A 622 -21.61 34.65 31.11
C THR A 622 -20.55 34.88 32.19
N GLN A 623 -19.27 34.63 31.87
CA GLN A 623 -18.13 34.92 32.74
C GLN A 623 -18.02 36.42 33.06
N LEU A 624 -18.07 37.28 32.04
CA LEU A 624 -18.07 38.75 32.20
C LEU A 624 -19.25 39.24 33.06
N LYS A 625 -20.44 38.65 32.89
CA LYS A 625 -21.62 38.97 33.72
C LYS A 625 -21.43 38.61 35.20
N MET A 626 -20.81 37.48 35.50
CA MET A 626 -20.53 37.06 36.87
C MET A 626 -19.44 37.94 37.50
N THR A 627 -18.27 38.09 36.86
CA THR A 627 -17.17 38.94 37.35
C THR A 627 -17.60 40.40 37.46
N GLY A 628 -18.40 40.93 36.52
CA GLY A 628 -18.93 42.29 36.59
C GLY A 628 -19.84 42.53 37.80
N LYS A 629 -20.60 41.51 38.22
CA LYS A 629 -21.41 41.55 39.45
C LYS A 629 -20.51 41.54 40.70
N GLU A 630 -19.46 40.73 40.73
CA GLU A 630 -18.49 40.69 41.84
C GLU A 630 -17.72 42.00 41.98
N VAL A 631 -17.16 42.52 40.87
CA VAL A 631 -16.48 43.83 40.83
C VAL A 631 -17.44 44.94 41.24
N GLY A 632 -18.69 44.92 40.76
CA GLY A 632 -19.72 45.89 41.16
C GLY A 632 -20.02 45.87 42.66
N ASN A 633 -20.16 44.70 43.27
CA ASN A 633 -20.38 44.53 44.71
C ASN A 633 -19.16 45.02 45.53
N SER A 634 -17.95 44.59 45.16
CA SER A 634 -16.73 45.02 45.83
C SER A 634 -16.44 46.52 45.65
N LEU A 635 -16.82 47.10 44.52
CA LEU A 635 -16.72 48.55 44.30
C LEU A 635 -17.70 49.33 45.18
N ALA A 636 -18.89 48.78 45.47
CA ALA A 636 -19.82 49.38 46.42
C ALA A 636 -19.23 49.35 47.85
N GLY A 637 -18.69 48.20 48.29
CA GLY A 637 -18.00 48.08 49.57
C GLY A 637 -16.80 49.03 49.70
N ALA A 638 -15.93 49.08 48.69
CA ALA A 638 -14.78 49.99 48.63
C ALA A 638 -15.14 51.50 48.58
N LYS A 639 -16.43 51.83 48.38
CA LYS A 639 -16.98 53.19 48.50
C LYS A 639 -17.59 53.45 49.88
N GLN A 640 -18.02 52.40 50.59
CA GLN A 640 -18.53 52.48 51.96
C GLN A 640 -17.39 52.54 52.99
N ASP A 641 -16.29 51.82 52.79
CA ASP A 641 -15.07 51.87 53.63
C ASP A 641 -14.35 53.25 53.62
N LYS A 642 -14.84 54.22 52.83
CA LYS A 642 -14.38 55.62 52.83
C LYS A 642 -15.40 56.61 53.39
N ALA A 643 -16.51 56.14 53.97
CA ALA A 643 -17.32 56.99 54.85
C ALA A 643 -16.49 57.31 56.10
N PRO A 644 -16.26 58.59 56.45
CA PRO A 644 -15.43 58.92 57.59
C PRO A 644 -16.10 58.46 58.88
N THR A 645 -15.37 57.68 59.68
CA THR A 645 -15.63 57.58 61.12
C THR A 645 -15.61 58.98 61.69
N LYS A 646 -16.75 59.43 62.25
CA LYS A 646 -16.80 60.64 63.04
C LYS A 646 -16.28 60.32 64.44
N GLU A 647 -15.03 60.68 64.67
CA GLU A 647 -14.55 61.08 66.00
C GLU A 647 -14.80 62.59 66.18
#